data_AF-A0A6J2AXS8-F1
#
_entry.id   AF-A0A6J2AXS8-F1
#
_cell.length_a   1.000
_cell.length_b   1.000
_cell.length_c   1.000
_cell.angle_alpha   90.00
_cell.angle_beta   90.00
_cell.angle_gamma   90.00
#
_symmetry.space_group_name_H-M   'P 1'
#
loop_
_entity.id
_entity.type
_entity.pdbx_description
1 polymer ?
#
loop_
_entity_poly.entity_id
_entity_poly.type
_entity_poly.pdbx_seq_one_letter_code
_entity_poly.pdbx_strand_id
1 'polypeptide(L)'
;MSKKGRSKGERPEMETDAVQMANEELRAKLTSIQIEFQQEKSKVGKLRERLQEAKLEREQEQRRHTAYISELRAKLHEEKTKELQALREVLIRQHEQEAARTAKIKEGELQRLQATLNVLRDGAADKVKTALLAEARDEARRAFDGERQRLQQEILELKASRKQAEEALSNCMQADKTKAADLRAAYQAHQDEVHRIKRECERDIRRLMDEIRGKDRVILALEKELGVQTGQTQKLLLQKEALDEQLVQVKEAERYHSSPKRELPPGIGDMAELMGIQDQHMDERDVRRFQLKIAELNSVIRKLEDRNTLLADERNELLKRSRETEVQLKPLVEKNKRMNKKNEDLLQSIQRMEEKIKSVMRENVEMKEKLSAQASLKRHTSLNDLSLTRDEQEIEFLRLQVLEQQHVIDDLSLERERLLRSKRHRGKGLKPPKMWFYRDGAQMSWQGEHSWTGRIQTPQGPRWNKQSKLGQKHVVETFFGFDEESVDSETLSETSCNTDRTDRAPATPEEDLDDTTTREEADLRFCQLTREYQALQRAYALLQEQVGGTLDAEREARTREQLQADLLRCQAKIEDLEKLLVEKGQDSKWVEEKQLLIRTNQDLLEKIYRLEMEESQLKNEMQDAKDQNELLEFRVLELEERERRSPAFNLQISTFPENNRSALQLFCHQEGVKDVNVSELMKKLDILGDNGWLKQIEGTEAALTQKMLDLEKEKDLFSRQKGYLEEELDYRKEALDQAYLKIQELEATLYNALQQDPGRRASEALSEGQREDLQAAVEKVRRQILRQSREFDSQVLRERMELLQQAQQRIRELEGKLEVQKKHLKELEEKHSFCGLDDVSEQRTRDRKRAYGIH
;
A
#
# COMPACT_ATOMS: atom_id res chain seq x y z
N MET A 1 -107.92 38.47 -58.26
CA MET A 1 -107.69 38.96 -59.64
C MET A 1 -106.46 38.26 -60.23
N SER A 2 -106.61 37.62 -61.38
CA SER A 2 -105.61 37.30 -62.43
C SER A 2 -104.09 37.13 -62.14
N LYS A 3 -103.62 35.90 -62.47
CA LYS A 3 -102.60 35.58 -63.51
C LYS A 3 -101.08 35.87 -63.32
N LYS A 4 -100.33 34.75 -63.27
CA LYS A 4 -99.39 34.25 -64.33
C LYS A 4 -97.87 34.60 -64.27
N GLY A 5 -97.04 33.55 -64.35
CA GLY A 5 -95.57 33.55 -64.56
C GLY A 5 -94.89 32.58 -63.59
N ARG A 6 -94.24 31.43 -63.91
CA ARG A 6 -93.47 30.88 -65.06
C ARG A 6 -91.94 31.09 -65.00
N SER A 7 -91.25 30.28 -64.18
CA SER A 7 -89.82 29.88 -64.30
C SER A 7 -89.54 28.76 -63.29
N LYS A 8 -89.24 27.51 -63.70
CA LYS A 8 -87.87 26.96 -63.89
C LYS A 8 -86.89 27.31 -62.76
N GLY A 9 -86.52 26.28 -61.99
CA GLY A 9 -85.49 26.28 -60.95
C GLY A 9 -85.57 24.97 -60.17
N GLU A 10 -84.63 24.04 -60.39
CA GLU A 10 -84.58 22.74 -59.68
C GLU A 10 -83.90 22.90 -58.32
N ARG A 11 -84.32 22.08 -57.34
CA ARG A 11 -83.70 21.86 -56.01
C ARG A 11 -83.37 23.09 -55.13
N PRO A 12 -84.25 23.37 -54.15
CA PRO A 12 -83.85 24.00 -52.88
C PRO A 12 -83.93 23.03 -51.69
N GLU A 13 -84.94 22.14 -51.66
CA GLU A 13 -85.26 21.28 -50.49
C GLU A 13 -84.13 20.30 -50.14
N MET A 14 -83.48 19.73 -51.17
CA MET A 14 -82.43 18.72 -50.99
C MET A 14 -81.13 19.30 -50.39
N GLU A 15 -80.85 20.59 -50.59
CA GLU A 15 -79.72 21.28 -49.95
C GLU A 15 -80.08 21.75 -48.53
N THR A 16 -81.32 22.20 -48.30
CA THR A 16 -81.77 22.53 -46.93
C THR A 16 -81.79 21.30 -46.03
N ASP A 17 -82.22 20.14 -46.54
CA ASP A 17 -82.22 18.87 -45.79
C ASP A 17 -80.79 18.41 -45.47
N ALA A 18 -79.86 18.52 -46.43
CA ALA A 18 -78.46 18.17 -46.21
C ALA A 18 -77.78 19.08 -45.16
N VAL A 19 -78.04 20.39 -45.21
CA VAL A 19 -77.55 21.37 -44.21
C VAL A 19 -78.21 21.15 -42.85
N GLN A 20 -79.48 20.73 -42.81
CA GLN A 20 -80.16 20.39 -41.57
C GLN A 20 -79.59 19.11 -40.94
N MET A 21 -79.40 18.05 -41.73
CA MET A 21 -78.73 16.82 -41.28
C MET A 21 -77.31 17.10 -40.76
N ALA A 22 -76.52 17.91 -41.46
CA ALA A 22 -75.18 18.30 -41.00
C ALA A 22 -75.22 19.08 -39.68
N ASN A 23 -76.22 19.96 -39.48
CA ASN A 23 -76.43 20.65 -38.21
C ASN A 23 -76.85 19.70 -37.07
N GLU A 24 -77.69 18.71 -37.35
CA GLU A 24 -78.10 17.69 -36.38
C GLU A 24 -76.92 16.78 -36.02
N GLU A 25 -76.08 16.39 -36.99
CA GLU A 25 -74.85 15.64 -36.75
C GLU A 25 -73.82 16.45 -35.95
N LEU A 26 -73.64 17.74 -36.25
CA LEU A 26 -72.77 18.63 -35.47
C LEU A 26 -73.27 18.82 -34.03
N ARG A 27 -74.59 18.91 -33.80
CA ARG A 27 -75.19 18.93 -32.46
C ARG A 27 -74.97 17.61 -31.70
N ALA A 28 -75.09 16.48 -32.38
CA ALA A 28 -74.80 15.16 -31.82
C ALA A 28 -73.31 15.02 -31.44
N LYS A 29 -72.39 15.42 -32.33
CA LYS A 29 -70.95 15.45 -32.07
C LYS A 29 -70.59 16.37 -30.90
N LEU A 30 -71.15 17.57 -30.85
CA LEU A 30 -70.97 18.51 -29.73
C LEU A 30 -71.44 17.89 -28.41
N THR A 31 -72.58 17.19 -28.40
CA THR A 31 -73.10 16.52 -27.21
C THR A 31 -72.22 15.33 -26.78
N SER A 32 -71.69 14.54 -27.72
CA SER A 32 -70.72 13.47 -27.42
C SER A 32 -69.46 14.03 -26.76
N ILE A 33 -68.84 15.04 -27.38
CA ILE A 33 -67.65 15.73 -26.86
C ILE A 33 -67.92 16.32 -25.46
N GLN A 34 -69.12 16.86 -25.24
CA GLN A 34 -69.51 17.42 -23.95
C GLN A 34 -69.71 16.36 -22.86
N ILE A 35 -70.22 15.16 -23.22
CA ILE A 35 -70.29 14.00 -22.32
C ILE A 35 -68.89 13.47 -22.02
N GLU A 36 -68.06 13.26 -23.05
CA GLU A 36 -66.67 12.79 -22.93
C GLU A 36 -65.84 13.73 -22.04
N PHE A 37 -65.98 15.05 -22.21
CA PHE A 37 -65.33 16.05 -21.36
C PHE A 37 -65.75 15.93 -19.89
N GLN A 38 -67.04 15.70 -19.58
CA GLN A 38 -67.49 15.51 -18.19
C GLN A 38 -67.02 14.17 -17.61
N GLN A 39 -66.97 13.11 -18.41
CA GLN A 39 -66.37 11.84 -18.00
C GLN A 39 -64.88 12.00 -17.69
N GLU A 40 -64.12 12.69 -18.56
CA GLU A 40 -62.68 12.90 -18.36
C GLU A 40 -62.41 13.80 -17.16
N LYS A 41 -63.20 14.86 -16.96
CA LYS A 41 -63.19 15.68 -15.74
C LYS A 41 -63.42 14.85 -14.48
N SER A 42 -64.33 13.87 -14.54
CA SER A 42 -64.58 12.93 -13.43
C SER A 42 -63.42 11.96 -13.20
N LYS A 43 -62.76 11.47 -14.26
CA LYS A 43 -61.55 10.65 -14.15
C LYS A 43 -60.39 11.45 -13.54
N VAL A 44 -60.17 12.68 -13.98
CA VAL A 44 -59.16 13.59 -13.41
C VAL A 44 -59.43 13.89 -11.94
N GLY A 45 -60.70 14.03 -11.53
CA GLY A 45 -61.10 14.10 -10.12
C GLY A 45 -60.60 12.89 -9.30
N LYS A 46 -60.96 11.68 -9.74
CA LYS A 46 -60.52 10.43 -9.09
C LYS A 46 -59.01 10.23 -9.09
N LEU A 47 -58.31 10.70 -10.12
CA LEU A 47 -56.83 10.67 -10.17
C LEU A 47 -56.20 11.65 -9.16
N ARG A 48 -56.83 12.79 -8.89
CA ARG A 48 -56.38 13.73 -7.84
C ARG A 48 -56.62 13.17 -6.44
N GLU A 49 -57.73 12.48 -6.22
CA GLU A 49 -58.01 11.75 -4.96
C GLU A 49 -56.97 10.66 -4.72
N ARG A 50 -56.73 9.78 -5.70
CA ARG A 50 -55.67 8.75 -5.61
C ARG A 50 -54.27 9.32 -5.41
N LEU A 51 -53.98 10.49 -5.98
CA LEU A 51 -52.69 11.18 -5.76
C LEU A 51 -52.58 11.78 -4.35
N GLN A 52 -53.69 12.20 -3.74
CA GLN A 52 -53.76 12.60 -2.33
C GLN A 52 -53.55 11.38 -1.40
N GLU A 53 -54.25 10.27 -1.67
CA GLU A 53 -54.12 9.00 -0.94
C GLU A 53 -52.67 8.50 -0.96
N ALA A 54 -52.06 8.38 -2.15
CA ALA A 54 -50.68 7.94 -2.30
C ALA A 54 -49.64 8.88 -1.65
N LYS A 55 -49.96 10.17 -1.47
CA LYS A 55 -49.13 11.09 -0.68
C LYS A 55 -49.27 10.83 0.82
N LEU A 56 -50.49 10.64 1.30
CA LEU A 56 -50.77 10.36 2.70
C LEU A 56 -50.16 9.02 3.13
N GLU A 57 -50.22 7.99 2.29
CA GLU A 57 -49.55 6.70 2.52
C GLU A 57 -48.03 6.87 2.66
N ARG A 58 -47.39 7.61 1.74
CA ARG A 58 -45.93 7.90 1.82
C ARG A 58 -45.56 8.65 3.10
N GLU A 59 -46.37 9.62 3.53
CA GLU A 59 -46.15 10.31 4.82
C GLU A 59 -46.32 9.36 6.01
N GLN A 60 -47.30 8.45 5.99
CA GLN A 60 -47.48 7.44 7.03
C GLN A 60 -46.30 6.47 7.08
N GLU A 61 -45.79 6.01 5.93
CA GLU A 61 -44.61 5.15 5.85
C GLU A 61 -43.36 5.86 6.39
N GLN A 62 -43.14 7.14 6.04
CA GLN A 62 -42.06 7.96 6.60
C GLN A 62 -42.18 8.11 8.13
N ARG A 63 -43.40 8.31 8.66
CA ARG A 63 -43.65 8.36 10.11
C ARG A 63 -43.35 7.01 10.78
N ARG A 64 -43.72 5.88 10.17
CA ARG A 64 -43.38 4.53 10.65
C ARG A 64 -41.87 4.29 10.67
N HIS A 65 -41.16 4.62 9.60
CA HIS A 65 -39.69 4.52 9.55
C HIS A 65 -39.02 5.41 10.61
N THR A 66 -39.52 6.62 10.81
CA THR A 66 -39.00 7.55 11.83
C THR A 66 -39.22 7.02 13.26
N ALA A 67 -40.40 6.44 13.53
CA ALA A 67 -40.69 5.79 14.81
C ALA A 67 -39.77 4.56 15.03
N TYR A 68 -39.63 3.70 14.03
CA TYR A 68 -38.76 2.51 14.10
C TYR A 68 -37.28 2.85 14.34
N ILE A 69 -36.74 3.86 13.65
CA ILE A 69 -35.38 4.35 13.89
C ILE A 69 -35.23 4.92 15.31
N SER A 70 -36.26 5.58 15.83
CA SER A 70 -36.26 6.12 17.20
C SER A 70 -36.32 5.01 18.26
N GLU A 71 -37.11 3.96 18.02
CA GLU A 71 -37.19 2.77 18.87
C GLU A 71 -35.87 2.00 18.89
N LEU A 72 -35.22 1.80 17.73
CA LEU A 72 -33.90 1.18 17.64
C LEU A 72 -32.83 2.00 18.39
N ARG A 73 -32.87 3.33 18.30
CA ARG A 73 -31.96 4.21 19.07
C ARG A 73 -32.19 4.09 20.58
N ALA A 74 -33.45 3.99 21.02
CA ALA A 74 -33.79 3.80 22.43
C ALA A 74 -33.30 2.42 22.94
N LYS A 75 -33.55 1.34 22.18
CA LYS A 75 -33.06 -0.01 22.51
C LYS A 75 -31.55 -0.09 22.59
N LEU A 76 -30.83 0.47 21.61
CA LEU A 76 -29.36 0.53 21.62
C LEU A 76 -28.82 1.33 22.82
N HIS A 77 -29.49 2.42 23.20
CA HIS A 77 -29.12 3.17 24.40
C HIS A 77 -29.38 2.37 25.67
N GLU A 78 -30.51 1.66 25.76
CA GLU A 78 -30.85 0.81 26.90
C GLU A 78 -29.85 -0.34 27.06
N GLU A 79 -29.53 -1.06 25.98
CA GLU A 79 -28.50 -2.12 25.94
C GLU A 79 -27.14 -1.57 26.37
N LYS A 80 -26.68 -0.46 25.79
CA LYS A 80 -25.44 0.22 26.20
C LYS A 80 -25.43 0.57 27.69
N THR A 81 -26.55 1.05 28.26
CA THR A 81 -26.62 1.34 29.70
C THR A 81 -26.58 0.08 30.56
N LYS A 82 -27.18 -1.03 30.11
CA LYS A 82 -27.12 -2.34 30.81
C LYS A 82 -25.72 -2.92 30.78
N GLU A 83 -25.03 -2.88 29.64
CA GLU A 83 -23.63 -3.32 29.51
C GLU A 83 -22.69 -2.48 30.40
N LEU A 84 -22.81 -1.15 30.37
CA LEU A 84 -22.04 -0.27 31.25
C LEU A 84 -22.30 -0.52 32.74
N GLN A 85 -23.54 -0.85 33.11
CA GLN A 85 -23.89 -1.21 34.49
C GLN A 85 -23.31 -2.58 34.88
N ALA A 86 -23.40 -3.59 34.00
CA ALA A 86 -22.79 -4.90 34.23
C ALA A 86 -21.26 -4.81 34.37
N LEU A 87 -20.58 -4.02 33.53
CA LEU A 87 -19.15 -3.77 33.63
C LEU A 87 -18.77 -3.09 34.95
N ARG A 88 -19.55 -2.10 35.40
CA ARG A 88 -19.37 -1.47 36.73
C ARG A 88 -19.49 -2.47 37.86
N GLU A 89 -20.49 -3.37 37.82
CA GLU A 89 -20.68 -4.39 38.84
C GLU A 89 -19.59 -5.47 38.84
N VAL A 90 -19.02 -5.80 37.68
CA VAL A 90 -17.83 -6.68 37.58
C VAL A 90 -16.61 -6.00 38.19
N LEU A 91 -16.35 -4.73 37.85
CA LEU A 91 -15.24 -3.94 38.40
C LEU A 91 -15.36 -3.76 39.93
N ILE A 92 -16.56 -3.51 40.45
CA ILE A 92 -16.81 -3.42 41.89
C ILE A 92 -16.50 -4.78 42.57
N ARG A 93 -17.01 -5.89 42.04
CA ARG A 93 -16.72 -7.23 42.59
C ARG A 93 -15.24 -7.60 42.51
N GLN A 94 -14.53 -7.21 41.44
CA GLN A 94 -13.08 -7.38 41.33
C GLN A 94 -12.36 -6.58 42.42
N HIS A 95 -12.71 -5.30 42.59
CA HIS A 95 -12.11 -4.45 43.62
C HIS A 95 -12.39 -4.95 45.04
N GLU A 96 -13.61 -5.40 45.34
CA GLU A 96 -13.96 -6.06 46.61
C GLU A 96 -13.16 -7.34 46.83
N GLN A 97 -12.95 -8.15 45.78
CA GLN A 97 -12.14 -9.38 45.86
C GLN A 97 -10.66 -9.07 46.11
N GLU A 98 -10.10 -8.03 45.49
CA GLU A 98 -8.74 -7.56 45.72
C GLU A 98 -8.56 -6.94 47.10
N ALA A 99 -9.54 -6.15 47.57
CA ALA A 99 -9.58 -5.64 48.93
C ALA A 99 -9.62 -6.78 49.97
N ALA A 100 -10.43 -7.81 49.74
CA ALA A 100 -10.47 -8.99 50.61
C ALA A 100 -9.16 -9.80 50.60
N ARG A 101 -8.53 -9.97 49.42
CA ARG A 101 -7.21 -10.62 49.30
C ARG A 101 -6.12 -9.84 50.03
N THR A 102 -6.05 -8.52 49.83
CA THR A 102 -5.05 -7.66 50.47
C THR A 102 -5.27 -7.53 51.98
N ALA A 103 -6.52 -7.48 52.44
CA ALA A 103 -6.86 -7.57 53.87
C ALA A 103 -6.35 -8.87 54.49
N LYS A 104 -6.59 -10.03 53.84
CA LYS A 104 -6.15 -11.34 54.32
C LYS A 104 -4.61 -11.47 54.36
N ILE A 105 -3.89 -10.88 53.40
CA ILE A 105 -2.42 -10.82 53.41
C ILE A 105 -1.95 -10.00 54.62
N LYS A 106 -2.49 -8.79 54.81
CA LYS A 106 -2.13 -7.90 55.93
C LYS A 106 -2.48 -8.52 57.29
N GLU A 107 -3.58 -9.26 57.40
CA GLU A 107 -3.95 -9.98 58.62
C GLU A 107 -2.94 -11.10 58.93
N GLY A 108 -2.49 -11.84 57.92
CA GLY A 108 -1.39 -12.82 58.06
C GLY A 108 -0.06 -12.17 58.46
N GLU A 109 0.30 -11.04 57.87
CA GLU A 109 1.49 -10.27 58.25
C GLU A 109 1.40 -9.76 59.70
N LEU A 110 0.25 -9.22 60.12
CA LEU A 110 0.00 -8.78 61.50
C LEU A 110 0.13 -9.95 62.49
N GLN A 111 -0.43 -11.13 62.17
CA GLN A 111 -0.27 -12.33 63.00
C GLN A 111 1.19 -12.78 63.10
N ARG A 112 1.94 -12.77 61.98
CA ARG A 112 3.38 -13.13 61.95
C ARG A 112 4.23 -12.12 62.74
N LEU A 113 3.98 -10.83 62.59
CA LEU A 113 4.66 -9.77 63.34
C LEU A 113 4.33 -9.86 64.83
N GLN A 114 3.07 -10.10 65.20
CA GLN A 114 2.66 -10.28 66.59
C GLN A 114 3.34 -11.50 67.24
N ALA A 115 3.43 -12.63 66.53
CA ALA A 115 4.16 -13.81 66.99
C ALA A 115 5.65 -13.49 67.20
N THR A 116 6.29 -12.80 66.25
CA THR A 116 7.69 -12.37 66.34
C THR A 116 7.92 -11.43 67.53
N LEU A 117 7.01 -10.48 67.75
CA LEU A 117 7.06 -9.51 68.85
C LEU A 117 6.91 -10.20 70.22
N ASN A 118 6.09 -11.24 70.32
CA ASN A 118 5.98 -12.06 71.52
C ASN A 118 7.32 -12.78 71.84
N VAL A 119 7.94 -13.44 70.85
CA VAL A 119 9.25 -14.12 71.05
C VAL A 119 10.37 -13.13 71.41
N LEU A 120 10.31 -11.88 70.92
CA LEU A 120 11.21 -10.81 71.35
C LEU A 120 10.98 -10.36 72.80
N ARG A 121 9.72 -10.33 73.29
CA ARG A 121 9.41 -10.03 74.70
C ARG A 121 9.94 -11.11 75.64
N ASP A 122 9.99 -12.35 75.20
CA ASP A 122 10.56 -13.48 75.95
C ASP A 122 12.11 -13.49 75.97
N GLY A 123 12.76 -12.43 75.47
CA GLY A 123 14.22 -12.24 75.50
C GLY A 123 15.01 -13.05 74.45
N ALA A 124 14.33 -13.76 73.55
CA ALA A 124 14.95 -14.71 72.62
C ALA A 124 15.41 -14.10 71.28
N ALA A 125 16.05 -12.92 71.31
CA ALA A 125 16.40 -12.14 70.12
C ALA A 125 17.24 -12.91 69.08
N ASP A 126 18.21 -13.73 69.50
CA ASP A 126 19.02 -14.53 68.58
C ASP A 126 18.22 -15.65 67.89
N LYS A 127 17.20 -16.20 68.55
CA LYS A 127 16.28 -17.16 67.94
C LYS A 127 15.42 -16.49 66.86
N VAL A 128 14.98 -15.25 67.10
CA VAL A 128 14.24 -14.44 66.11
C VAL A 128 15.12 -14.10 64.91
N LYS A 129 16.37 -13.65 65.12
CA LYS A 129 17.33 -13.39 64.04
C LYS A 129 17.59 -14.63 63.19
N THR A 130 17.76 -15.79 63.84
CA THR A 130 17.99 -17.06 63.15
C THR A 130 16.75 -17.53 62.38
N ALA A 131 15.56 -17.40 62.97
CA ALA A 131 14.29 -17.73 62.32
C ALA A 131 14.02 -16.86 61.09
N LEU A 132 14.19 -15.53 61.19
CA LEU A 132 14.00 -14.61 60.06
C LEU A 132 15.00 -14.86 58.91
N LEU A 133 16.24 -15.25 59.23
CA LEU A 133 17.22 -15.62 58.20
C LEU A 133 16.92 -16.98 57.54
N ALA A 134 16.33 -17.92 58.26
CA ALA A 134 15.84 -19.17 57.68
C ALA A 134 14.60 -18.91 56.81
N GLU A 135 13.63 -18.15 57.31
CA GLU A 135 12.40 -17.78 56.60
C GLU A 135 12.71 -17.01 55.31
N ALA A 136 13.61 -16.02 55.33
CA ALA A 136 14.04 -15.31 54.13
C ALA A 136 14.74 -16.20 53.09
N ARG A 137 15.45 -17.25 53.52
CA ARG A 137 16.06 -18.24 52.62
C ARG A 137 15.01 -19.18 52.02
N ASP A 138 14.02 -19.59 52.78
CA ASP A 138 12.92 -20.44 52.31
C ASP A 138 11.95 -19.69 51.40
N GLU A 139 11.67 -18.41 51.69
CA GLU A 139 10.90 -17.50 50.83
C GLU A 139 11.60 -17.33 49.47
N ALA A 140 12.91 -17.09 49.47
CA ALA A 140 13.70 -17.01 48.25
C ALA A 140 13.66 -18.33 47.44
N ARG A 141 13.82 -19.49 48.10
CA ARG A 141 13.70 -20.80 47.45
C ARG A 141 12.32 -21.01 46.83
N ARG A 142 11.23 -20.75 47.58
CA ARG A 142 9.85 -20.88 47.08
C ARG A 142 9.57 -19.94 45.91
N ALA A 143 10.09 -18.71 45.95
CA ALA A 143 9.98 -17.78 44.83
C ALA A 143 10.68 -18.32 43.57
N PHE A 144 11.93 -18.76 43.68
CA PHE A 144 12.68 -19.35 42.55
C PHE A 144 12.04 -20.64 42.01
N ASP A 145 11.58 -21.55 42.89
CA ASP A 145 10.88 -22.78 42.47
C ASP A 145 9.54 -22.48 41.78
N GLY A 146 8.80 -21.47 42.27
CA GLY A 146 7.55 -21.00 41.65
C GLY A 146 7.76 -20.32 40.30
N GLU A 147 8.82 -19.50 40.15
CA GLU A 147 9.22 -18.95 38.85
C GLU A 147 9.60 -20.07 37.87
N ARG A 148 10.39 -21.07 38.32
CA ARG A 148 10.78 -22.22 37.49
C ARG A 148 9.56 -23.01 37.02
N GLN A 149 8.61 -23.30 37.90
CA GLN A 149 7.39 -24.02 37.55
C GLN A 149 6.53 -23.24 36.56
N ARG A 150 6.36 -21.92 36.77
CA ARG A 150 5.63 -21.03 35.85
C ARG A 150 6.25 -21.06 34.44
N LEU A 151 7.55 -20.86 34.34
CA LEU A 151 8.29 -20.89 33.06
C LEU A 151 8.25 -22.27 32.40
N GLN A 152 8.29 -23.36 33.18
CA GLN A 152 8.12 -24.71 32.66
C GLN A 152 6.71 -24.94 32.08
N GLN A 153 5.67 -24.42 32.73
CA GLN A 153 4.30 -24.47 32.20
C GLN A 153 4.15 -23.61 30.94
N GLU A 154 4.67 -22.39 30.93
CA GLU A 154 4.67 -21.49 29.77
C GLU A 154 5.38 -22.14 28.56
N ILE A 155 6.51 -22.83 28.78
CA ILE A 155 7.21 -23.60 27.73
C ILE A 155 6.34 -24.75 27.19
N LEU A 156 5.51 -25.40 28.01
CA LEU A 156 4.59 -26.45 27.56
C LEU A 156 3.42 -25.88 26.76
N GLU A 157 2.84 -24.76 27.21
CA GLU A 157 1.77 -24.04 26.53
C GLU A 157 2.25 -23.48 25.17
N LEU A 158 3.46 -22.91 25.11
CA LEU A 158 4.10 -22.47 23.87
C LEU A 158 4.41 -23.64 22.91
N LYS A 159 4.77 -24.82 23.42
CA LYS A 159 4.93 -26.03 22.58
C LYS A 159 3.60 -26.50 22.00
N ALA A 160 2.51 -26.44 22.78
CA ALA A 160 1.18 -26.82 22.33
C ALA A 160 0.65 -25.84 21.27
N SER A 161 0.79 -24.52 21.49
CA SER A 161 0.36 -23.51 20.52
C SER A 161 1.20 -23.54 19.23
N ARG A 162 2.51 -23.80 19.32
CA ARG A 162 3.37 -24.01 18.15
C ARG A 162 2.91 -25.20 17.31
N LYS A 163 2.59 -26.34 17.95
CA LYS A 163 2.05 -27.53 17.25
C LYS A 163 0.72 -27.23 16.57
N GLN A 164 -0.17 -26.50 17.23
CA GLN A 164 -1.45 -26.07 16.64
C GLN A 164 -1.26 -25.14 15.43
N ALA A 165 -0.27 -24.24 15.48
CA ALA A 165 0.08 -23.38 14.35
C ALA A 165 0.72 -24.16 13.19
N GLU A 166 1.59 -25.15 13.47
CA GLU A 166 2.14 -26.08 12.47
C GLU A 166 1.05 -26.89 11.76
N GLU A 167 0.07 -27.42 12.51
CA GLU A 167 -1.09 -28.14 11.96
C GLU A 167 -1.99 -27.23 11.10
N ALA A 168 -2.25 -25.99 11.55
CA ALA A 168 -3.01 -25.00 10.79
C ALA A 168 -2.31 -24.60 9.48
N LEU A 169 -0.99 -24.43 9.50
CA LEU A 169 -0.17 -24.15 8.31
C LEU A 169 -0.23 -25.31 7.31
N SER A 170 -0.10 -26.56 7.78
CA SER A 170 -0.21 -27.76 6.95
C SER A 170 -1.57 -27.85 6.24
N ASN A 171 -2.66 -27.58 6.98
CA ASN A 171 -4.02 -27.54 6.43
C ASN A 171 -4.19 -26.43 5.38
N CYS A 172 -3.63 -25.24 5.63
CA CYS A 172 -3.65 -24.12 4.68
C CYS A 172 -2.90 -24.46 3.38
N MET A 173 -1.67 -25.00 3.50
CA MET A 173 -0.87 -25.43 2.35
C MET A 173 -1.58 -26.51 1.51
N GLN A 174 -2.25 -27.46 2.16
CA GLN A 174 -3.01 -28.49 1.45
C GLN A 174 -4.26 -27.90 0.74
N ALA A 175 -4.95 -26.93 1.36
CA ALA A 175 -6.07 -26.23 0.74
C ALA A 175 -5.65 -25.36 -0.46
N ASP A 176 -4.47 -24.73 -0.41
CA ASP A 176 -3.93 -23.97 -1.55
C ASP A 176 -3.44 -24.90 -2.66
N LYS A 177 -2.91 -26.08 -2.32
CA LYS A 177 -2.58 -27.13 -3.29
C LYS A 177 -3.82 -27.66 -4.02
N THR A 178 -4.97 -27.81 -3.34
CA THR A 178 -6.23 -28.17 -4.01
C THR A 178 -6.76 -27.04 -4.88
N LYS A 179 -6.80 -25.79 -4.40
CA LYS A 179 -7.19 -24.62 -5.23
C LYS A 179 -6.33 -24.52 -6.50
N ALA A 180 -5.02 -24.75 -6.40
CA ALA A 180 -4.11 -24.75 -7.54
C ALA A 180 -4.30 -25.95 -8.49
N ALA A 181 -4.91 -27.05 -8.04
CA ALA A 181 -5.37 -28.13 -8.91
C ALA A 181 -6.69 -27.75 -9.60
N ASP A 182 -7.65 -27.20 -8.86
CA ASP A 182 -8.96 -26.79 -9.37
C ASP A 182 -8.84 -25.69 -10.44
N LEU A 183 -7.98 -24.69 -10.22
CA LEU A 183 -7.68 -23.65 -11.21
C LEU A 183 -7.07 -24.21 -12.50
N ARG A 184 -6.22 -25.25 -12.41
CA ARG A 184 -5.66 -25.94 -13.59
C ARG A 184 -6.72 -26.76 -14.31
N ALA A 185 -7.61 -27.43 -13.58
CA ALA A 185 -8.73 -28.17 -14.16
C ALA A 185 -9.73 -27.22 -14.86
N ALA A 186 -10.07 -26.09 -14.25
CA ALA A 186 -10.91 -25.06 -14.84
C ALA A 186 -10.28 -24.45 -16.10
N TYR A 187 -8.97 -24.16 -16.08
CA TYR A 187 -8.24 -23.70 -17.27
C TYR A 187 -8.30 -24.72 -18.41
N GLN A 188 -8.11 -26.01 -18.12
CA GLN A 188 -8.21 -27.07 -19.12
C GLN A 188 -9.63 -27.18 -19.69
N ALA A 189 -10.66 -27.13 -18.84
CA ALA A 189 -12.06 -27.16 -19.28
C ALA A 189 -12.40 -25.96 -20.19
N HIS A 190 -11.92 -24.76 -19.86
CA HIS A 190 -12.08 -23.59 -20.72
C HIS A 190 -11.33 -23.72 -22.06
N GLN A 191 -10.13 -24.30 -22.07
CA GLN A 191 -9.43 -24.62 -23.32
C GLN A 191 -10.23 -25.60 -24.17
N ASP A 192 -10.72 -26.70 -23.59
CA ASP A 192 -11.49 -27.71 -24.31
C ASP A 192 -12.79 -27.13 -24.89
N GLU A 193 -13.45 -26.21 -24.16
CA GLU A 193 -14.65 -25.50 -24.59
C GLU A 193 -14.37 -24.51 -25.74
N VAL A 194 -13.28 -23.74 -25.67
CA VAL A 194 -12.85 -22.88 -26.80
C VAL A 194 -12.58 -23.73 -28.06
N HIS A 195 -11.95 -24.90 -27.90
CA HIS A 195 -11.75 -25.85 -28.99
C HIS A 195 -13.07 -26.48 -29.47
N ARG A 196 -14.10 -26.62 -28.63
CA ARG A 196 -15.45 -27.07 -29.02
C ARG A 196 -16.16 -26.01 -29.85
N ILE A 197 -16.24 -24.77 -29.34
CA ILE A 197 -16.86 -23.63 -30.01
C ILE A 197 -16.22 -23.38 -31.39
N LYS A 198 -14.88 -23.39 -31.48
CA LYS A 198 -14.17 -23.25 -32.77
C LYS A 198 -14.62 -24.31 -33.79
N ARG A 199 -14.71 -25.59 -33.37
CA ARG A 199 -15.19 -26.69 -34.22
C ARG A 199 -16.67 -26.59 -34.58
N GLU A 200 -17.47 -25.85 -33.81
CA GLU A 200 -18.88 -25.57 -34.10
C GLU A 200 -19.01 -24.46 -35.14
N CYS A 201 -18.35 -23.33 -34.92
CA CYS A 201 -18.30 -22.23 -35.89
C CYS A 201 -17.75 -22.71 -37.26
N GLU A 202 -16.70 -23.53 -37.28
CA GLU A 202 -16.18 -24.13 -38.53
C GLU A 202 -17.19 -25.05 -39.24
N ARG A 203 -18.05 -25.76 -38.49
CA ARG A 203 -19.10 -26.61 -39.07
C ARG A 203 -20.24 -25.78 -39.66
N ASP A 204 -20.65 -24.72 -38.96
CA ASP A 204 -21.75 -23.86 -39.41
C ASP A 204 -21.33 -22.96 -40.57
N ILE A 205 -20.08 -22.48 -40.60
CA ILE A 205 -19.51 -21.81 -41.79
C ILE A 205 -19.58 -22.73 -43.01
N ARG A 206 -19.23 -24.02 -42.88
CA ARG A 206 -19.32 -24.98 -44.01
C ARG A 206 -20.77 -25.17 -44.47
N ARG A 207 -21.72 -25.34 -43.55
CA ARG A 207 -23.16 -25.43 -43.89
C ARG A 207 -23.64 -24.19 -44.64
N LEU A 208 -23.37 -23.00 -44.11
CA LEU A 208 -23.80 -21.73 -44.72
C LEU A 208 -23.18 -21.53 -46.11
N MET A 209 -21.92 -21.92 -46.31
CA MET A 209 -21.27 -21.91 -47.63
C MET A 209 -21.94 -22.86 -48.63
N ASP A 210 -22.37 -24.06 -48.20
CA ASP A 210 -23.09 -24.99 -49.07
C ASP A 210 -24.55 -24.57 -49.34
N GLU A 211 -25.20 -23.90 -48.39
CA GLU A 211 -26.49 -23.23 -48.61
C GLU A 211 -26.40 -22.08 -49.62
N ILE A 212 -25.36 -21.24 -49.53
CA ILE A 212 -25.12 -20.16 -50.50
C ILE A 212 -24.94 -20.75 -51.90
N ARG A 213 -24.06 -21.75 -52.06
CA ARG A 213 -23.91 -22.50 -53.33
C ARG A 213 -25.21 -23.17 -53.80
N GLY A 214 -26.10 -23.53 -52.88
CA GLY A 214 -27.46 -24.00 -53.18
C GLY A 214 -28.31 -22.89 -53.79
N LYS A 215 -28.36 -21.73 -53.13
CA LYS A 215 -29.10 -20.54 -53.58
C LYS A 215 -28.57 -19.99 -54.90
N ASP A 216 -27.26 -19.94 -55.10
CA ASP A 216 -26.63 -19.51 -56.37
C ASP A 216 -27.08 -20.37 -57.56
N ARG A 217 -27.20 -21.70 -57.35
CA ARG A 217 -27.73 -22.62 -58.39
C ARG A 217 -29.20 -22.38 -58.70
N VAL A 218 -30.00 -21.99 -57.71
CA VAL A 218 -31.41 -21.61 -57.91
C VAL A 218 -31.51 -20.26 -58.64
N ILE A 219 -30.68 -19.28 -58.29
CA ILE A 219 -30.60 -17.98 -58.97
C ILE A 219 -30.26 -18.18 -60.45
N LEU A 220 -29.21 -18.94 -60.76
CA LEU A 220 -28.82 -19.26 -62.14
C LEU A 220 -29.93 -19.98 -62.95
N ALA A 221 -30.77 -20.79 -62.29
CA ALA A 221 -31.91 -21.42 -62.93
C ALA A 221 -33.02 -20.38 -63.25
N LEU A 222 -33.36 -19.52 -62.28
CA LEU A 222 -34.35 -18.46 -62.45
C LEU A 222 -33.91 -17.41 -63.49
N GLU A 223 -32.63 -17.04 -63.54
CA GLU A 223 -32.08 -16.15 -64.56
C GLU A 223 -32.23 -16.74 -65.98
N LYS A 224 -32.01 -18.06 -66.12
CA LYS A 224 -32.19 -18.77 -67.38
C LYS A 224 -33.66 -18.83 -67.80
N GLU A 225 -34.57 -19.10 -66.87
CA GLU A 225 -36.02 -19.10 -67.12
C GLU A 225 -36.52 -17.70 -67.50
N LEU A 226 -36.07 -16.67 -66.79
CA LEU A 226 -36.38 -15.27 -67.08
C LEU A 226 -35.88 -14.89 -68.48
N GLY A 227 -34.66 -15.28 -68.86
CA GLY A 227 -34.14 -15.07 -70.22
C GLY A 227 -34.99 -15.72 -71.32
N VAL A 228 -35.51 -16.93 -71.07
CA VAL A 228 -36.46 -17.60 -71.98
C VAL A 228 -37.78 -16.84 -72.07
N GLN A 229 -38.35 -16.39 -70.94
CA GLN A 229 -39.57 -15.58 -70.90
C GLN A 229 -39.39 -14.23 -71.62
N THR A 230 -38.25 -13.56 -71.44
CA THR A 230 -37.91 -12.31 -72.16
C THR A 230 -37.86 -12.56 -73.67
N GLY A 231 -37.21 -13.64 -74.12
CA GLY A 231 -37.17 -14.01 -75.54
C GLY A 231 -38.53 -14.39 -76.13
N GLN A 232 -39.42 -15.02 -75.35
CA GLN A 232 -40.82 -15.27 -75.74
C GLN A 232 -41.60 -13.96 -75.87
N THR A 233 -41.45 -13.05 -74.90
CA THR A 233 -42.09 -11.72 -74.91
C THR A 233 -41.66 -10.89 -76.11
N GLN A 234 -40.36 -10.90 -76.45
CA GLN A 234 -39.85 -10.22 -77.64
C GLN A 234 -40.44 -10.79 -78.94
N LYS A 235 -40.61 -12.11 -79.07
CA LYS A 235 -41.28 -12.71 -80.23
C LYS A 235 -42.74 -12.28 -80.35
N LEU A 236 -43.47 -12.19 -79.24
CA LEU A 236 -44.85 -11.70 -79.22
C LEU A 236 -44.93 -10.21 -79.59
N LEU A 237 -43.98 -9.39 -79.15
CA LEU A 237 -43.88 -7.98 -79.55
C LEU A 237 -43.65 -7.82 -81.05
N LEU A 238 -42.71 -8.57 -81.64
CA LEU A 238 -42.48 -8.55 -83.09
C LEU A 238 -43.70 -9.04 -83.89
N GLN A 239 -44.45 -10.02 -83.37
CA GLN A 239 -45.72 -10.46 -83.98
C GLN A 239 -46.81 -9.37 -83.88
N LYS A 240 -46.87 -8.63 -82.76
CA LYS A 240 -47.77 -7.49 -82.59
C LYS A 240 -47.41 -6.37 -83.57
N GLU A 241 -46.14 -6.02 -83.70
CA GLU A 241 -45.65 -4.98 -84.63
C GLU A 241 -45.99 -5.34 -86.09
N ALA A 242 -45.78 -6.59 -86.50
CA ALA A 242 -46.18 -7.06 -87.83
C ALA A 242 -47.71 -7.04 -88.08
N LEU A 243 -48.53 -7.25 -87.04
CA LEU A 243 -49.99 -7.10 -87.11
C LEU A 243 -50.41 -5.61 -87.15
N ASP A 244 -49.72 -4.75 -86.40
CA ASP A 244 -49.95 -3.30 -86.42
C ASP A 244 -49.61 -2.72 -87.81
N GLU A 245 -48.54 -3.19 -88.47
CA GLU A 245 -48.21 -2.83 -89.86
C GLU A 245 -49.29 -3.27 -90.87
N GLN A 246 -49.84 -4.49 -90.74
CA GLN A 246 -50.96 -4.94 -91.57
C GLN A 246 -52.21 -4.09 -91.35
N LEU A 247 -52.47 -3.67 -90.10
CA LEU A 247 -53.57 -2.76 -89.75
C LEU A 247 -53.38 -1.35 -90.33
N VAL A 248 -52.15 -0.86 -90.46
CA VAL A 248 -51.84 0.38 -91.17
C VAL A 248 -52.10 0.23 -92.67
N GLN A 249 -51.65 -0.86 -93.30
CA GLN A 249 -51.90 -1.12 -94.72
C GLN A 249 -53.40 -1.22 -95.06
N VAL A 250 -54.22 -1.81 -94.18
CA VAL A 250 -55.69 -1.82 -94.33
C VAL A 250 -56.27 -0.39 -94.23
N LYS A 251 -55.82 0.41 -93.24
CA LYS A 251 -56.25 1.81 -93.08
C LYS A 251 -55.76 2.75 -94.20
N GLU A 252 -54.72 2.35 -94.94
CA GLU A 252 -54.23 3.07 -96.12
C GLU A 252 -55.02 2.68 -97.38
N ALA A 253 -55.43 1.41 -97.50
CA ALA A 253 -56.29 0.93 -98.59
C ALA A 253 -57.69 1.60 -98.61
N GLU A 254 -58.16 2.10 -97.47
CA GLU A 254 -59.46 2.79 -97.35
C GLU A 254 -59.43 4.28 -97.77
N ARG A 255 -58.27 4.85 -98.17
CA ARG A 255 -58.09 6.32 -98.33
C ARG A 255 -58.29 6.94 -99.72
N TYR A 256 -59.05 6.31 -100.62
CA TYR A 256 -59.36 6.90 -101.94
C TYR A 256 -60.87 7.08 -102.20
N HIS A 257 -61.52 8.08 -101.59
CA HIS A 257 -62.67 8.85 -102.11
C HIS A 257 -62.82 10.16 -101.28
N SER A 258 -63.12 11.31 -101.89
CA SER A 258 -62.86 12.64 -101.29
C SER A 258 -64.08 13.58 -101.15
N SER A 259 -64.23 14.20 -99.95
CA SER A 259 -64.70 15.62 -99.71
C SER A 259 -66.13 16.07 -100.14
N PRO A 260 -66.61 17.32 -99.86
CA PRO A 260 -66.21 18.35 -98.86
C PRO A 260 -67.36 19.17 -98.15
N LYS A 261 -67.00 19.98 -97.12
CA LYS A 261 -67.52 21.32 -96.64
C LYS A 261 -67.82 21.37 -95.13
N ARG A 262 -67.05 22.16 -94.34
CA ARG A 262 -67.34 23.52 -93.75
C ARG A 262 -68.56 23.55 -92.79
N GLU A 263 -68.50 24.15 -91.59
CA GLU A 263 -68.08 25.55 -91.27
C GLU A 263 -67.16 25.72 -90.02
N LEU A 264 -66.89 26.97 -89.60
CA LEU A 264 -65.99 27.47 -88.53
C LEU A 264 -66.61 28.75 -87.89
N PRO A 265 -66.04 29.37 -86.82
CA PRO A 265 -66.10 29.07 -85.38
C PRO A 265 -66.83 30.22 -84.60
N PRO A 266 -67.01 30.23 -83.25
CA PRO A 266 -65.97 30.52 -82.23
C PRO A 266 -66.15 29.66 -80.94
N GLY A 267 -65.31 29.61 -79.90
CA GLY A 267 -64.20 30.43 -79.39
C GLY A 267 -64.30 30.51 -77.85
N ILE A 268 -63.16 30.71 -77.15
CA ILE A 268 -63.02 30.97 -75.69
C ILE A 268 -63.20 29.75 -74.76
N GLY A 269 -62.21 29.48 -73.90
CA GLY A 269 -62.33 28.58 -72.73
C GLY A 269 -61.05 27.85 -72.29
N ASP A 270 -60.43 28.36 -71.23
CA ASP A 270 -59.63 27.67 -70.19
C ASP A 270 -58.36 26.85 -70.50
N MET A 271 -57.23 27.52 -70.20
CA MET A 271 -55.95 26.94 -69.78
C MET A 271 -56.06 26.39 -68.34
N ALA A 272 -56.61 25.19 -68.14
CA ALA A 272 -56.77 24.63 -66.78
C ALA A 272 -56.88 23.09 -66.63
N GLU A 273 -56.18 22.27 -67.45
CA GLU A 273 -56.24 20.79 -67.31
C GLU A 273 -54.85 20.08 -67.24
N LEU A 274 -53.86 20.74 -66.61
CA LEU A 274 -52.64 20.08 -66.12
C LEU A 274 -52.54 20.13 -64.57
N MET A 275 -53.67 20.09 -63.89
CA MET A 275 -53.77 19.70 -62.48
C MET A 275 -54.86 18.65 -62.31
N GLY A 276 -54.49 17.41 -62.59
CA GLY A 276 -55.20 16.27 -62.00
C GLY A 276 -54.98 16.32 -60.50
N ILE A 277 -55.92 16.92 -59.76
CA ILE A 277 -56.04 16.79 -58.32
C ILE A 277 -56.35 15.32 -58.05
N GLN A 278 -55.30 14.53 -57.90
CA GLN A 278 -55.40 13.21 -57.34
C GLN A 278 -55.30 13.39 -55.83
N ASP A 279 -56.43 13.28 -55.13
CA ASP A 279 -56.48 13.22 -53.67
C ASP A 279 -55.54 12.12 -53.20
N GLN A 280 -54.33 12.51 -52.77
CA GLN A 280 -53.51 11.69 -51.92
C GLN A 280 -54.11 11.75 -50.51
N HIS A 281 -55.20 11.00 -50.34
CA HIS A 281 -55.49 10.40 -49.06
C HIS A 281 -54.24 9.60 -48.64
N MET A 282 -53.35 10.26 -47.88
CA MET A 282 -52.37 9.57 -47.07
C MET A 282 -53.16 8.58 -46.22
N ASP A 283 -52.97 7.29 -46.46
CA ASP A 283 -53.68 6.22 -45.77
C ASP A 283 -53.59 6.49 -44.26
N GLU A 284 -54.69 6.35 -43.51
CA GLU A 284 -54.69 6.67 -42.07
C GLU A 284 -53.58 5.93 -41.32
N ARG A 285 -53.18 4.76 -41.85
CA ARG A 285 -52.07 3.94 -41.35
C ARG A 285 -50.71 4.65 -41.44
N ASP A 286 -50.50 5.53 -42.41
CA ASP A 286 -49.26 6.29 -42.59
C ASP A 286 -49.22 7.52 -41.70
N VAL A 287 -50.34 8.25 -41.59
CA VAL A 287 -50.49 9.33 -40.61
C VAL A 287 -50.30 8.79 -39.19
N ARG A 288 -50.89 7.64 -38.85
CA ARG A 288 -50.67 6.95 -37.57
C ARG A 288 -49.21 6.50 -37.38
N ARG A 289 -48.53 6.00 -38.43
CA ARG A 289 -47.09 5.67 -38.36
C ARG A 289 -46.22 6.89 -38.09
N PHE A 290 -46.47 8.02 -38.75
CA PHE A 290 -45.74 9.26 -38.49
C PHE A 290 -46.02 9.82 -37.09
N GLN A 291 -47.27 9.80 -36.62
CA GLN A 291 -47.62 10.21 -35.26
C GLN A 291 -46.94 9.34 -34.19
N LEU A 292 -46.91 8.01 -34.39
CA LEU A 292 -46.16 7.09 -33.52
C LEU A 292 -44.66 7.39 -33.55
N LYS A 293 -44.06 7.65 -34.72
CA LYS A 293 -42.64 7.99 -34.82
C LYS A 293 -42.30 9.31 -34.12
N ILE A 294 -43.18 10.32 -34.22
CA ILE A 294 -43.05 11.58 -33.48
C ILE A 294 -43.17 11.34 -31.97
N ALA A 295 -44.09 10.48 -31.53
CA ALA A 295 -44.23 10.12 -30.11
C ALA A 295 -43.01 9.34 -29.57
N GLU A 296 -42.44 8.42 -30.35
CA GLU A 296 -41.19 7.73 -30.05
C GLU A 296 -40.02 8.69 -29.92
N LEU A 297 -39.81 9.57 -30.90
CA LEU A 297 -38.74 10.57 -30.88
C LEU A 297 -38.90 11.52 -29.68
N ASN A 298 -40.11 11.98 -29.39
CA ASN A 298 -40.39 12.77 -28.19
C ASN A 298 -40.21 11.99 -26.88
N SER A 299 -40.27 10.65 -26.89
CA SER A 299 -39.90 9.83 -25.73
C SER A 299 -38.38 9.72 -25.58
N VAL A 300 -37.64 9.58 -26.69
CA VAL A 300 -36.17 9.55 -26.69
C VAL A 300 -35.59 10.91 -26.27
N ILE A 301 -36.12 12.01 -26.79
CA ILE A 301 -35.72 13.38 -26.40
C ILE A 301 -35.85 13.55 -24.88
N ARG A 302 -37.01 13.22 -24.29
CA ARG A 302 -37.21 13.29 -22.84
C ARG A 302 -36.23 12.42 -22.04
N LYS A 303 -35.94 11.19 -22.49
CA LYS A 303 -34.92 10.34 -21.86
C LYS A 303 -33.51 10.94 -21.94
N LEU A 304 -33.19 11.63 -23.02
CA LEU A 304 -31.91 12.34 -23.17
C LEU A 304 -31.86 13.61 -22.31
N GLU A 305 -32.98 14.34 -22.18
CA GLU A 305 -33.12 15.47 -21.26
C GLU A 305 -32.95 15.01 -19.79
N ASP A 306 -33.61 13.91 -19.39
CA ASP A 306 -33.46 13.28 -18.07
C ASP A 306 -32.01 12.78 -17.83
N ARG A 307 -31.34 12.22 -18.85
CA ARG A 307 -29.92 11.84 -18.75
C ARG A 307 -29.02 13.06 -18.58
N ASN A 308 -29.33 14.16 -19.26
CA ASN A 308 -28.54 15.39 -19.24
C ASN A 308 -28.70 16.17 -17.92
N THR A 309 -29.89 16.15 -17.30
CA THR A 309 -30.06 16.71 -15.94
C THR A 309 -29.28 15.90 -14.90
N LEU A 310 -29.31 14.56 -14.96
CA LEU A 310 -28.49 13.71 -14.08
C LEU A 310 -26.98 13.97 -14.23
N LEU A 311 -26.47 14.09 -15.47
CA LEU A 311 -25.06 14.44 -15.71
C LEU A 311 -24.70 15.84 -15.20
N ALA A 312 -25.62 16.81 -15.27
CA ALA A 312 -25.43 18.14 -14.70
C ALA A 312 -25.36 18.10 -13.16
N ASP A 313 -26.21 17.31 -12.51
CA ASP A 313 -26.21 17.11 -11.06
C ASP A 313 -24.96 16.37 -10.58
N GLU A 314 -24.53 15.30 -11.28
CA GLU A 314 -23.26 14.61 -11.02
C GLU A 314 -22.06 15.57 -11.12
N ARG A 315 -22.00 16.39 -12.17
CA ARG A 315 -20.98 17.42 -12.37
C ARG A 315 -20.98 18.46 -11.24
N ASN A 316 -22.15 18.85 -10.75
CA ASN A 316 -22.26 19.82 -9.65
C ASN A 316 -21.85 19.21 -8.30
N GLU A 317 -22.18 17.95 -8.02
CA GLU A 317 -21.75 17.25 -6.81
C GLU A 317 -20.24 16.96 -6.83
N LEU A 318 -19.65 16.65 -7.99
CA LEU A 318 -18.19 16.56 -8.17
C LEU A 318 -17.49 17.90 -7.90
N LEU A 319 -18.02 19.02 -8.40
CA LEU A 319 -17.50 20.36 -8.08
C LEU A 319 -17.58 20.70 -6.59
N LYS A 320 -18.66 20.28 -5.93
CA LYS A 320 -18.84 20.45 -4.49
C LYS A 320 -17.81 19.64 -3.70
N ARG A 321 -17.63 18.34 -4.03
CA ARG A 321 -16.58 17.49 -3.44
C ARG A 321 -15.18 18.05 -3.66
N SER A 322 -14.89 18.58 -4.86
CA SER A 322 -13.62 19.25 -5.15
C SER A 322 -13.36 20.47 -4.25
N ARG A 323 -14.39 21.27 -3.95
CA ARG A 323 -14.27 22.41 -3.03
C ARG A 323 -14.10 21.95 -1.58
N GLU A 324 -14.81 20.89 -1.18
CA GLU A 324 -14.68 20.29 0.15
C GLU A 324 -13.27 19.72 0.39
N THR A 325 -12.67 19.04 -0.58
CA THR A 325 -11.27 18.56 -0.48
C THR A 325 -10.26 19.71 -0.46
N GLU A 326 -10.47 20.77 -1.23
CA GLU A 326 -9.64 21.99 -1.18
C GLU A 326 -9.71 22.67 0.20
N VAL A 327 -10.89 22.72 0.82
CA VAL A 327 -11.07 23.22 2.19
C VAL A 327 -10.36 22.34 3.22
N GLN A 328 -10.40 21.01 3.07
CA GLN A 328 -9.69 20.07 3.93
C GLN A 328 -8.14 20.15 3.79
N LEU A 329 -7.63 20.53 2.62
CA LEU A 329 -6.19 20.70 2.38
C LEU A 329 -5.60 21.96 3.06
N LYS A 330 -6.37 23.04 3.20
CA LYS A 330 -5.92 24.31 3.82
C LYS A 330 -5.31 24.13 5.22
N PRO A 331 -5.97 23.49 6.22
CA PRO A 331 -5.37 23.28 7.54
C PRO A 331 -4.12 22.39 7.53
N LEU A 332 -4.00 21.46 6.57
CA LEU A 332 -2.80 20.65 6.39
C LEU A 332 -1.63 21.47 5.87
N VAL A 333 -1.87 22.38 4.91
CA VAL A 333 -0.87 23.35 4.44
C VAL A 333 -0.46 24.29 5.59
N GLU A 334 -1.40 24.75 6.41
CA GLU A 334 -1.12 25.58 7.60
C GLU A 334 -0.33 24.83 8.68
N LYS A 335 -0.59 23.52 8.86
CA LYS A 335 0.17 22.63 9.76
C LYS A 335 1.59 22.42 9.24
N ASN A 336 1.75 22.22 7.92
CA ASN A 336 3.04 22.03 7.27
C ASN A 336 3.92 23.30 7.33
N LYS A 337 3.36 24.49 7.05
CA LYS A 337 4.05 25.77 7.27
C LYS A 337 4.54 25.95 8.72
N ARG A 338 3.69 25.64 9.71
CA ARG A 338 4.06 25.69 11.14
C ARG A 338 5.15 24.67 11.50
N MET A 339 5.13 23.49 10.89
CA MET A 339 6.16 22.47 11.07
C MET A 339 7.50 22.89 10.46
N ASN A 340 7.50 23.44 9.25
CA ASN A 340 8.71 23.99 8.62
C ASN A 340 9.34 25.10 9.45
N LYS A 341 8.54 26.03 10.00
CA LYS A 341 9.08 27.05 10.91
C LYS A 341 9.72 26.44 12.16
N LYS A 342 9.10 25.44 12.79
CA LYS A 342 9.71 24.70 13.90
C LYS A 342 11.01 24.00 13.49
N ASN A 343 11.09 23.46 12.28
CA ASN A 343 12.31 22.84 11.76
C ASN A 343 13.43 23.88 11.56
N GLU A 344 13.10 25.09 11.08
CA GLU A 344 14.04 26.21 10.98
C GLU A 344 14.52 26.67 12.37
N ASP A 345 13.62 26.82 13.34
CA ASP A 345 13.95 27.20 14.72
C ASP A 345 14.87 26.14 15.39
N LEU A 346 14.61 24.85 15.16
CA LEU A 346 15.44 23.74 15.63
C LEU A 346 16.81 23.71 14.95
N LEU A 347 16.90 23.93 13.63
CA LEU A 347 18.18 24.04 12.91
C LEU A 347 19.03 25.18 13.47
N GLN A 348 18.44 26.35 13.74
CA GLN A 348 19.14 27.46 14.39
C GLN A 348 19.58 27.13 15.82
N SER A 349 18.82 26.30 16.55
CA SER A 349 19.20 25.82 17.88
C SER A 349 20.37 24.85 17.84
N ILE A 350 20.37 23.92 16.88
CA ILE A 350 21.47 22.99 16.63
C ILE A 350 22.75 23.76 16.27
N GLN A 351 22.68 24.72 15.36
CA GLN A 351 23.83 25.57 15.00
C GLN A 351 24.43 26.30 16.20
N ARG A 352 23.59 26.90 17.06
CA ARG A 352 24.04 27.53 18.32
C ARG A 352 24.69 26.55 19.28
N MET A 353 24.22 25.30 19.35
CA MET A 353 24.86 24.26 20.16
C MET A 353 26.19 23.81 19.54
N GLU A 354 26.27 23.61 18.22
CA GLU A 354 27.52 23.28 17.52
C GLU A 354 28.59 24.36 17.73
N GLU A 355 28.23 25.64 17.65
CA GLU A 355 29.13 26.77 17.95
C GLU A 355 29.60 26.75 19.41
N LYS A 356 28.71 26.43 20.35
CA LYS A 356 29.06 26.32 21.77
C LYS A 356 29.99 25.14 22.04
N ILE A 357 29.76 23.99 21.42
CA ILE A 357 30.66 22.83 21.47
C ILE A 357 32.02 23.18 20.84
N LYS A 358 32.06 23.91 19.71
CA LYS A 358 33.30 24.43 19.11
C LYS A 358 34.03 25.45 20.00
N SER A 359 33.35 26.15 20.92
CA SER A 359 34.01 26.97 21.95
C SER A 359 34.60 26.10 23.04
N VAL A 360 33.80 25.23 23.65
CA VAL A 360 34.22 24.32 24.72
C VAL A 360 35.35 23.38 24.28
N MET A 361 35.38 22.95 23.01
CA MET A 361 36.51 22.20 22.45
C MET A 361 37.79 23.03 22.39
N ARG A 362 37.74 24.30 21.95
CA ARG A 362 38.90 25.20 21.95
C ARG A 362 39.40 25.48 23.36
N GLU A 363 38.49 25.76 24.29
CA GLU A 363 38.81 25.97 25.71
C GLU A 363 39.45 24.73 26.34
N ASN A 364 38.98 23.52 26.01
CA ASN A 364 39.61 22.26 26.45
C ASN A 364 41.02 22.05 25.88
N VAL A 365 41.26 22.40 24.61
CA VAL A 365 42.61 22.34 24.01
C VAL A 365 43.53 23.33 24.72
N GLU A 366 43.09 24.57 24.93
CA GLU A 366 43.86 25.61 25.62
C GLU A 366 44.16 25.22 27.08
N MET A 367 43.24 24.55 27.78
CA MET A 367 43.50 24.00 29.12
C MET A 367 44.48 22.83 29.10
N LYS A 368 44.42 21.94 28.10
CA LYS A 368 45.39 20.86 27.94
C LYS A 368 46.79 21.39 27.66
N GLU A 369 46.93 22.41 26.82
CA GLU A 369 48.21 23.08 26.55
C GLU A 369 48.79 23.69 27.85
N LYS A 370 47.97 24.42 28.63
CA LYS A 370 48.38 24.97 29.94
C LYS A 370 48.83 23.88 30.93
N LEU A 371 48.12 22.76 31.01
CA LEU A 371 48.50 21.63 31.86
C LEU A 371 49.79 20.93 31.38
N SER A 372 49.97 20.77 30.07
CA SER A 372 51.22 20.20 29.52
C SER A 372 52.43 21.09 29.76
N ALA A 373 52.27 22.42 29.68
CA ALA A 373 53.32 23.37 30.03
C ALA A 373 53.68 23.26 31.53
N GLN A 374 52.69 23.06 32.40
CA GLN A 374 52.88 22.92 33.84
C GLN A 374 53.55 21.58 34.25
N ALA A 375 53.38 20.51 33.45
CA ALA A 375 54.02 19.21 33.69
C ALA A 375 55.56 19.27 33.62
N SER A 376 56.12 20.18 32.79
CA SER A 376 57.57 20.36 32.62
C SER A 376 58.34 20.85 33.87
N LEU A 377 57.64 21.20 34.96
CA LEU A 377 58.19 21.88 36.13
C LEU A 377 58.28 21.01 37.41
N LYS A 378 57.90 19.73 37.37
CA LYS A 378 57.97 18.84 38.56
C LYS A 378 59.07 17.78 38.41
N ARG A 379 60.08 17.85 39.29
CA ARG A 379 61.07 16.78 39.48
C ARG A 379 60.42 15.54 40.07
N HIS A 380 60.77 14.37 39.52
CA HIS A 380 60.27 13.06 39.94
C HIS A 380 60.98 12.54 41.19
N THR A 381 60.27 11.77 42.02
CA THR A 381 60.82 10.96 43.12
C THR A 381 60.36 9.52 42.95
N SER A 382 61.33 8.60 42.98
CA SER A 382 61.22 7.24 42.46
C SER A 382 60.45 6.27 43.37
N LEU A 383 59.24 5.93 42.94
CA LEU A 383 58.48 4.70 43.29
C LEU A 383 57.14 4.65 42.53
N ASN A 384 56.64 5.82 42.12
CA ASN A 384 55.40 5.97 41.34
C ASN A 384 55.55 5.58 39.86
N ASP A 385 56.78 5.51 39.33
CA ASP A 385 57.02 5.42 37.88
C ASP A 385 56.49 4.12 37.26
N LEU A 386 56.47 3.00 38.00
CA LEU A 386 55.93 1.71 37.51
C LEU A 386 54.39 1.67 37.45
N SER A 387 53.68 2.40 38.31
CA SER A 387 52.22 2.53 38.18
C SER A 387 51.88 3.52 37.07
N LEU A 388 52.56 4.68 37.04
CA LEU A 388 52.35 5.67 35.98
C LEU A 388 52.61 5.10 34.59
N THR A 389 53.69 4.34 34.36
CA THR A 389 53.92 3.74 33.03
C THR A 389 52.86 2.72 32.64
N ARG A 390 52.25 2.03 33.61
CA ARG A 390 51.15 1.09 33.36
C ARG A 390 49.84 1.84 33.07
N ASP A 391 49.53 2.85 33.88
CA ASP A 391 48.35 3.70 33.72
C ASP A 391 48.44 4.48 32.38
N GLU A 392 49.63 4.94 31.99
CA GLU A 392 49.90 5.59 30.70
C GLU A 392 49.73 4.62 29.53
N GLN A 393 50.21 3.37 29.63
CA GLN A 393 49.97 2.33 28.62
C GLN A 393 48.49 1.98 28.49
N GLU A 394 47.75 1.89 29.59
CA GLU A 394 46.30 1.65 29.59
C GLU A 394 45.54 2.85 28.99
N ILE A 395 45.98 4.08 29.26
CA ILE A 395 45.46 5.30 28.65
C ILE A 395 45.77 5.37 27.15
N GLU A 396 46.96 4.97 26.69
CA GLU A 396 47.29 4.90 25.26
C GLU A 396 46.49 3.83 24.53
N PHE A 397 46.31 2.65 25.13
CA PHE A 397 45.45 1.60 24.59
C PHE A 397 44.00 2.08 24.41
N LEU A 398 43.44 2.74 25.43
CA LEU A 398 42.10 3.33 25.35
C LEU A 398 42.01 4.47 24.32
N ARG A 399 43.06 5.29 24.15
CA ARG A 399 43.12 6.32 23.10
C ARG A 399 43.14 5.72 21.69
N LEU A 400 43.90 4.64 21.49
CA LEU A 400 43.93 3.90 20.22
C LEU A 400 42.57 3.28 19.92
N GLN A 401 41.92 2.66 20.90
CA GLN A 401 40.57 2.10 20.74
C GLN A 401 39.53 3.19 20.41
N VAL A 402 39.61 4.37 21.02
CA VAL A 402 38.74 5.52 20.69
C VAL A 402 39.03 6.07 19.29
N LEU A 403 40.29 6.12 18.86
CA LEU A 403 40.65 6.52 17.48
C LEU A 403 40.13 5.52 16.44
N GLU A 404 40.21 4.22 16.71
CA GLU A 404 39.68 3.17 15.84
C GLU A 404 38.14 3.25 15.75
N GLN A 405 37.45 3.43 16.89
CA GLN A 405 36.01 3.67 16.92
C GLN A 405 35.61 4.95 16.17
N GLN A 406 36.40 6.03 16.29
CA GLN A 406 36.16 7.27 15.55
C GLN A 406 36.33 7.07 14.04
N HIS A 407 37.33 6.31 13.59
CA HIS A 407 37.51 5.99 12.17
C HIS A 407 36.32 5.22 11.61
N VAL A 408 35.81 4.22 12.36
CA VAL A 408 34.60 3.47 11.97
C VAL A 408 33.36 4.39 11.91
N ILE A 409 33.22 5.33 12.85
CA ILE A 409 32.13 6.32 12.84
C ILE A 409 32.25 7.26 11.62
N ASP A 410 33.46 7.68 11.27
CA ASP A 410 33.73 8.58 10.14
C ASP A 410 33.48 7.87 8.80
N ASP A 411 33.90 6.61 8.65
CA ASP A 411 33.62 5.78 7.48
C ASP A 411 32.10 5.56 7.29
N LEU A 412 31.37 5.20 8.36
CA LEU A 412 29.91 5.05 8.33
C LEU A 412 29.21 6.38 8.03
N SER A 413 29.76 7.50 8.49
CA SER A 413 29.24 8.85 8.23
C SER A 413 29.47 9.29 6.79
N LEU A 414 30.63 8.97 6.22
CA LEU A 414 30.97 9.19 4.81
C LEU A 414 30.08 8.38 3.88
N GLU A 415 29.83 7.10 4.19
CA GLU A 415 28.97 6.25 3.38
C GLU A 415 27.49 6.69 3.47
N ARG A 416 27.02 7.14 4.65
CA ARG A 416 25.73 7.81 4.81
C ARG A 416 25.63 9.09 3.97
N GLU A 417 26.65 9.95 3.99
CA GLU A 417 26.69 11.13 3.11
C GLU A 417 26.71 10.76 1.63
N ARG A 418 27.41 9.68 1.25
CA ARG A 418 27.49 9.19 -0.14
C ARG A 418 26.13 8.71 -0.65
N LEU A 419 25.39 7.96 0.17
CA LEU A 419 24.00 7.56 -0.12
C LEU A 419 23.07 8.78 -0.25
N LEU A 420 23.21 9.78 0.62
CA LEU A 420 22.45 11.03 0.55
C LEU A 420 22.83 11.89 -0.68
N ARG A 421 24.10 11.95 -1.07
CA ARG A 421 24.57 12.64 -2.28
C ARG A 421 24.11 11.93 -3.56
N SER A 422 24.13 10.60 -3.59
CA SER A 422 23.55 9.78 -4.67
C SER A 422 22.06 10.10 -4.86
N LYS A 423 21.31 10.20 -3.76
CA LYS A 423 19.88 10.62 -3.76
C LYS A 423 19.67 12.07 -4.24
N ARG A 424 20.66 12.96 -4.07
CA ARG A 424 20.63 14.36 -4.57
C ARG A 424 21.08 14.52 -6.03
N HIS A 425 21.72 13.54 -6.64
CA HIS A 425 22.23 13.65 -8.03
C HIS A 425 21.30 13.04 -9.09
N ARG A 426 20.30 12.23 -8.73
CA ARG A 426 19.19 11.83 -9.64
C ARG A 426 18.29 13.01 -10.09
N GLY A 427 18.52 14.24 -9.60
CA GLY A 427 17.72 15.43 -9.92
C GLY A 427 18.28 16.37 -11.01
N LYS A 428 19.40 16.03 -11.68
CA LYS A 428 19.96 16.84 -12.79
C LYS A 428 20.05 16.01 -14.07
N GLY A 429 19.04 16.17 -14.94
CA GLY A 429 19.01 15.52 -16.24
C GLY A 429 20.20 15.93 -17.12
N LEU A 430 21.05 14.96 -17.45
CA LEU A 430 22.01 15.10 -18.54
C LEU A 430 21.24 15.10 -19.86
N LYS A 431 21.37 16.17 -20.66
CA LYS A 431 20.81 16.20 -22.01
C LYS A 431 21.51 15.12 -22.87
N PRO A 432 20.77 14.28 -23.62
CA PRO A 432 21.38 13.30 -24.51
C PRO A 432 22.06 14.00 -25.70
N PRO A 433 23.12 13.40 -26.30
CA PRO A 433 23.76 13.93 -27.49
C PRO A 433 22.83 13.82 -28.70
N LYS A 434 22.81 14.85 -29.56
CA LYS A 434 22.11 14.78 -30.85
C LYS A 434 22.85 13.82 -31.80
N MET A 435 22.33 12.62 -31.99
CA MET A 435 22.67 11.80 -33.16
C MET A 435 21.74 12.16 -34.31
N TRP A 436 22.34 12.57 -35.43
CA TRP A 436 21.65 12.77 -36.70
C TRP A 436 21.52 11.42 -37.40
N PHE A 437 20.29 10.95 -37.61
CA PHE A 437 20.05 9.90 -38.60
C PHE A 437 19.75 10.55 -39.95
N TYR A 438 20.63 10.31 -40.91
CA TYR A 438 20.31 10.53 -42.32
C TYR A 438 19.13 9.66 -42.71
N ARG A 439 18.11 10.28 -43.33
CA ARG A 439 17.09 9.59 -44.11
C ARG A 439 17.02 10.26 -45.47
N ASP A 440 17.72 9.70 -46.45
CA ASP A 440 17.47 9.99 -47.86
C ASP A 440 16.11 9.41 -48.27
N GLY A 441 15.39 10.11 -49.15
CA GLY A 441 14.18 9.58 -49.77
C GLY A 441 13.03 10.57 -50.01
N ALA A 442 13.24 11.52 -50.93
CA ALA A 442 12.23 12.35 -51.62
C ALA A 442 11.36 13.33 -50.79
N GLN A 443 10.73 14.36 -51.39
CA GLN A 443 11.16 15.37 -52.39
C GLN A 443 10.07 16.47 -52.41
N MET A 444 10.43 17.75 -52.62
CA MET A 444 9.50 18.90 -52.83
C MET A 444 8.63 19.29 -51.60
N SER A 445 8.24 20.54 -51.33
CA SER A 445 8.66 21.86 -51.84
C SER A 445 8.01 22.99 -51.00
N TRP A 446 8.61 24.20 -51.06
CA TRP A 446 8.20 25.53 -50.55
C TRP A 446 8.65 25.88 -49.11
N GLN A 447 9.63 26.76 -48.91
CA GLN A 447 9.66 28.24 -49.08
C GLN A 447 8.74 29.01 -48.10
N GLY A 448 9.34 29.90 -47.30
CA GLY A 448 8.63 30.72 -46.31
C GLY A 448 9.54 31.31 -45.21
N GLU A 449 10.39 32.27 -45.60
CA GLU A 449 10.73 33.52 -44.88
C GLU A 449 11.07 33.51 -43.36
N HIS A 450 12.29 33.90 -42.98
CA HIS A 450 12.62 35.23 -42.38
C HIS A 450 11.81 35.61 -41.11
N SER A 451 12.43 35.85 -39.95
CA SER A 451 13.34 36.99 -39.79
C SER A 451 14.13 37.04 -38.45
N TRP A 452 15.36 37.55 -38.54
CA TRP A 452 16.04 38.53 -37.65
C TRP A 452 15.80 38.46 -36.12
N THR A 453 16.69 37.90 -35.30
CA THR A 453 18.00 38.43 -34.79
C THR A 453 17.96 39.50 -33.68
N GLY A 454 18.61 39.19 -32.54
CA GLY A 454 19.13 40.14 -31.54
C GLY A 454 20.02 39.39 -30.53
N ARG A 455 21.34 39.28 -30.73
CA ARG A 455 22.39 40.26 -30.34
C ARG A 455 22.56 40.30 -28.79
N ILE A 456 23.39 39.44 -28.18
CA ILE A 456 24.85 39.63 -27.90
C ILE A 456 25.06 40.34 -26.51
N GLN A 457 25.98 40.01 -25.58
CA GLN A 457 27.44 39.78 -25.69
C GLN A 457 28.12 39.11 -24.44
N THR A 458 29.06 38.15 -24.66
CA THR A 458 30.37 37.93 -23.94
C THR A 458 30.48 37.61 -22.42
N PRO A 459 31.66 37.17 -21.87
CA PRO A 459 32.98 36.89 -22.48
C PRO A 459 33.59 35.47 -22.23
N GLN A 460 34.84 35.27 -22.68
CA GLN A 460 35.60 34.01 -22.74
C GLN A 460 36.67 33.86 -21.64
N GLY A 461 36.99 32.60 -21.26
CA GLY A 461 38.36 32.13 -20.94
C GLY A 461 39.00 32.53 -19.59
N PRO A 462 40.15 31.93 -19.20
CA PRO A 462 41.03 31.05 -19.99
C PRO A 462 41.22 29.61 -19.44
N ARG A 463 41.96 28.80 -20.21
CA ARG A 463 42.32 27.38 -20.02
C ARG A 463 43.82 27.28 -19.71
N TRP A 464 44.25 26.41 -18.79
CA TRP A 464 45.56 25.71 -18.85
C TRP A 464 45.53 24.36 -18.10
N ASN A 465 46.59 23.57 -18.24
CA ASN A 465 46.56 22.10 -18.30
C ASN A 465 47.55 21.44 -17.32
N LYS A 466 47.26 20.21 -16.85
CA LYS A 466 48.13 19.10 -16.36
C LYS A 466 47.34 18.28 -15.31
N GLN A 467 47.00 17.00 -15.46
CA GLN A 467 47.73 15.79 -15.89
C GLN A 467 48.60 15.15 -14.80
N SER A 468 48.06 14.11 -14.16
CA SER A 468 48.81 13.02 -13.52
C SER A 468 48.00 11.73 -13.61
N LYS A 469 48.62 10.67 -14.13
CA LYS A 469 48.07 9.31 -14.23
C LYS A 469 48.42 8.54 -12.95
N LEU A 470 47.58 7.58 -12.56
CA LEU A 470 48.01 6.19 -12.33
C LEU A 470 46.79 5.28 -12.23
N GLY A 471 46.91 4.06 -12.78
CA GLY A 471 45.81 3.10 -12.94
C GLY A 471 46.01 1.84 -12.08
N GLN A 472 44.95 1.04 -12.01
CA GLN A 472 44.85 -0.20 -11.23
C GLN A 472 45.87 -1.28 -11.63
N LYS A 473 46.16 -2.18 -10.69
CA LYS A 473 46.25 -3.66 -10.84
C LYS A 473 46.29 -4.30 -9.43
N HIS A 474 45.33 -5.17 -9.10
CA HIS A 474 45.42 -6.64 -9.18
C HIS A 474 46.45 -7.26 -8.22
N VAL A 475 45.97 -8.08 -7.29
CA VAL A 475 46.77 -8.98 -6.44
C VAL A 475 46.08 -10.35 -6.42
N VAL A 476 46.78 -11.36 -6.94
CA VAL A 476 46.56 -12.80 -6.70
C VAL A 476 47.95 -13.45 -6.62
N GLU A 477 48.08 -14.49 -5.81
CA GLU A 477 49.30 -15.13 -5.34
C GLU A 477 50.07 -15.92 -6.42
N THR A 478 51.37 -16.18 -6.22
CA THR A 478 51.91 -17.53 -5.87
C THR A 478 53.46 -17.63 -5.87
N PHE A 479 53.98 -18.21 -4.77
CA PHE A 479 55.11 -19.16 -4.61
C PHE A 479 56.40 -19.17 -5.48
N PHE A 480 57.56 -19.17 -4.80
CA PHE A 480 58.57 -20.27 -4.73
C PHE A 480 59.74 -19.85 -3.79
N GLY A 481 60.37 -20.66 -2.92
CA GLY A 481 60.10 -22.03 -2.43
C GLY A 481 61.23 -22.53 -1.49
N PHE A 482 60.91 -23.51 -0.61
CA PHE A 482 61.75 -24.63 -0.09
C PHE A 482 63.14 -24.37 0.58
N ASP A 483 63.71 -25.18 1.48
CA ASP A 483 63.40 -26.50 2.09
C ASP A 483 63.49 -26.41 3.66
N GLU A 484 63.78 -27.48 4.42
CA GLU A 484 62.79 -28.24 5.22
C GLU A 484 63.42 -28.81 6.54
N GLU A 485 62.74 -29.71 7.29
CA GLU A 485 63.11 -30.37 8.59
C GLU A 485 63.16 -29.47 9.87
N SER A 486 62.50 -29.72 11.02
CA SER A 486 62.02 -30.91 11.79
C SER A 486 62.96 -31.39 12.91
N VAL A 487 62.35 -31.79 14.05
CA VAL A 487 62.83 -32.60 15.21
C VAL A 487 62.82 -31.90 16.60
N ASP A 488 61.70 -32.13 17.29
CA ASP A 488 61.54 -32.67 18.66
C ASP A 488 62.43 -32.27 19.88
N SER A 489 61.71 -31.88 20.93
CA SER A 489 61.76 -32.43 22.31
C SER A 489 62.95 -32.19 23.27
N GLU A 490 62.59 -31.50 24.36
CA GLU A 490 62.72 -31.92 25.77
C GLU A 490 64.08 -31.97 26.52
N THR A 491 63.95 -31.63 27.80
CA THR A 491 64.67 -32.18 28.99
C THR A 491 66.08 -31.72 29.42
N LEU A 492 66.09 -31.20 30.67
CA LEU A 492 66.98 -31.51 31.81
C LEU A 492 68.26 -30.69 32.14
N SER A 493 68.22 -30.17 33.38
CA SER A 493 69.23 -30.30 34.47
C SER A 493 70.52 -29.48 34.53
N GLU A 494 70.56 -28.64 35.59
CA GLU A 494 71.47 -28.69 36.75
C GLU A 494 72.93 -29.23 36.69
N THR A 495 73.78 -28.52 37.46
CA THR A 495 75.08 -28.91 38.06
C THR A 495 76.34 -29.09 37.17
N SER A 496 77.37 -28.26 37.39
CA SER A 496 78.47 -28.59 38.34
C SER A 496 79.73 -27.69 38.18
N CYS A 497 80.56 -27.73 39.22
CA CYS A 497 81.73 -26.90 39.57
C CYS A 497 82.92 -26.89 38.59
N ASN A 498 83.73 -25.81 38.64
CA ASN A 498 85.21 -25.79 38.77
C ASN A 498 85.78 -24.39 38.41
N THR A 499 86.91 -23.85 38.94
CA THR A 499 87.68 -24.02 40.19
C THR A 499 88.72 -22.86 40.30
N ASP A 500 89.22 -22.62 41.51
CA ASP A 500 90.57 -22.13 41.86
C ASP A 500 91.01 -20.63 41.79
N ARG A 501 91.58 -20.23 42.94
CA ARG A 501 92.72 -19.30 43.19
C ARG A 501 92.55 -17.77 43.26
N THR A 502 92.39 -17.31 44.51
CA THR A 502 93.38 -16.53 45.29
C THR A 502 94.25 -15.49 44.57
N ASP A 503 94.16 -14.21 44.99
CA ASP A 503 95.33 -13.47 45.47
C ASP A 503 94.98 -12.17 46.26
N ARG A 504 96.01 -11.43 46.70
CA ARG A 504 96.10 -10.78 48.02
C ARG A 504 95.96 -9.24 48.04
N ALA A 505 95.74 -8.71 49.25
CA ALA A 505 95.57 -7.30 49.62
C ALA A 505 96.79 -6.37 49.36
N PRO A 506 96.60 -5.03 49.33
CA PRO A 506 97.65 -4.06 48.98
C PRO A 506 98.51 -3.54 50.15
N ALA A 507 99.71 -3.07 49.78
CA ALA A 507 100.57 -2.05 50.43
C ALA A 507 101.27 -2.35 51.78
N THR A 508 102.57 -2.04 51.79
CA THR A 508 103.58 -1.97 52.89
C THR A 508 103.48 -0.64 53.67
N PRO A 509 104.06 -0.48 54.89
CA PRO A 509 105.50 -0.49 55.26
C PRO A 509 105.84 -1.48 56.42
N GLU A 510 107.05 -2.04 56.60
CA GLU A 510 108.34 -1.44 57.03
C GLU A 510 108.25 -0.69 58.40
N GLU A 511 109.03 -0.95 59.47
CA GLU A 511 110.24 -1.79 59.70
C GLU A 511 110.17 -2.57 61.04
N ASP A 512 111.22 -3.35 61.35
CA ASP A 512 111.36 -4.30 62.48
C ASP A 512 111.32 -3.71 63.91
N LEU A 513 110.74 -4.46 64.88
CA LEU A 513 111.22 -4.57 66.26
C LEU A 513 110.51 -5.68 67.08
N ASP A 514 111.29 -6.43 67.87
CA ASP A 514 110.93 -7.39 68.94
C ASP A 514 109.97 -8.58 68.67
N ASP A 515 110.59 -9.73 68.40
CA ASP A 515 110.01 -11.09 68.25
C ASP A 515 109.35 -11.66 69.53
N THR A 516 109.44 -10.97 70.68
CA THR A 516 108.74 -11.34 71.92
C THR A 516 107.34 -10.74 72.01
N THR A 517 107.14 -9.54 71.47
CA THR A 517 105.84 -8.83 71.47
C THR A 517 104.83 -9.49 70.52
N THR A 518 105.31 -9.95 69.36
CA THR A 518 104.47 -10.69 68.38
C THR A 518 103.94 -12.01 68.94
N ARG A 519 104.69 -12.66 69.84
CA ARG A 519 104.28 -13.89 70.53
C ARG A 519 103.14 -13.64 71.52
N GLU A 520 103.25 -12.60 72.35
CA GLU A 520 102.21 -12.23 73.31
C GLU A 520 100.95 -11.70 72.63
N GLU A 521 101.08 -10.91 71.54
CA GLU A 521 99.95 -10.49 70.72
C GLU A 521 99.26 -11.67 70.01
N ALA A 522 100.03 -12.67 69.54
CA ALA A 522 99.46 -13.88 68.95
C ALA A 522 98.69 -14.72 69.97
N ASP A 523 99.22 -14.89 71.19
CA ASP A 523 98.54 -15.63 72.26
C ASP A 523 97.30 -14.85 72.78
N LEU A 524 97.35 -13.52 72.84
CA LEU A 524 96.17 -12.67 73.13
C LEU A 524 95.11 -12.75 72.02
N ARG A 525 95.51 -12.72 70.74
CA ARG A 525 94.59 -12.96 69.60
C ARG A 525 94.00 -14.36 69.66
N PHE A 526 94.78 -15.39 70.00
CA PHE A 526 94.29 -16.76 70.14
C PHE A 526 93.26 -16.86 71.29
N CYS A 527 93.49 -16.16 72.41
CA CYS A 527 92.52 -16.07 73.49
C CYS A 527 91.25 -15.30 73.10
N GLN A 528 91.35 -14.23 72.30
CA GLN A 528 90.20 -13.51 71.75
C GLN A 528 89.41 -14.39 70.78
N LEU A 529 90.05 -15.00 69.77
CA LEU A 529 89.43 -15.95 68.84
C LEU A 529 88.78 -17.13 69.55
N THR A 530 89.37 -17.64 70.63
CA THR A 530 88.76 -18.72 71.44
C THR A 530 87.49 -18.24 72.16
N ARG A 531 87.48 -17.00 72.68
CA ARG A 531 86.28 -16.40 73.30
C ARG A 531 85.20 -16.10 72.27
N GLU A 532 85.58 -15.60 71.09
CA GLU A 532 84.67 -15.35 69.97
C GLU A 532 84.10 -16.65 69.42
N TYR A 533 84.91 -17.69 69.23
CA TYR A 533 84.46 -19.02 68.83
C TYR A 533 83.46 -19.61 69.82
N GLN A 534 83.73 -19.51 71.14
CA GLN A 534 82.77 -19.93 72.15
C GLN A 534 81.51 -19.04 72.19
N ALA A 535 81.62 -17.74 71.93
CA ALA A 535 80.46 -16.86 71.81
C ALA A 535 79.62 -17.21 70.57
N LEU A 536 80.26 -17.54 69.45
CA LEU A 536 79.62 -17.98 68.22
C LEU A 536 78.95 -19.36 68.40
N GLN A 537 79.59 -20.30 69.10
CA GLN A 537 79.00 -21.58 69.45
C GLN A 537 77.77 -21.41 70.36
N ARG A 538 77.82 -20.50 71.35
CA ARG A 538 76.64 -20.17 72.18
C ARG A 538 75.55 -19.47 71.36
N ALA A 539 75.89 -18.55 70.47
CA ALA A 539 74.94 -17.88 69.60
C ALA A 539 74.30 -18.86 68.59
N TYR A 540 75.07 -19.81 68.06
CA TYR A 540 74.59 -20.88 67.19
C TYR A 540 73.68 -21.85 67.95
N ALA A 541 74.05 -22.23 69.19
CA ALA A 541 73.19 -23.04 70.05
C ALA A 541 71.87 -22.32 70.39
N LEU A 542 71.91 -21.02 70.72
CA LEU A 542 70.72 -20.20 70.98
C LEU A 542 69.86 -20.00 69.72
N LEU A 543 70.47 -19.83 68.55
CA LEU A 543 69.75 -19.82 67.27
C LEU A 543 69.14 -21.19 66.97
N GLN A 544 69.81 -22.28 67.29
CA GLN A 544 69.29 -23.63 67.09
C GLN A 544 68.23 -24.01 68.13
N GLU A 545 68.21 -23.38 69.29
CA GLU A 545 67.13 -23.43 70.29
C GLU A 545 65.92 -22.56 69.86
N GLN A 546 66.15 -21.40 69.24
CA GLN A 546 65.08 -20.57 68.66
C GLN A 546 64.48 -21.15 67.37
N VAL A 547 65.29 -21.80 66.52
CA VAL A 547 64.85 -22.46 65.27
C VAL A 547 64.32 -23.87 65.56
N GLY A 548 64.80 -24.54 66.61
CA GLY A 548 64.31 -25.84 67.09
C GLY A 548 63.01 -25.78 67.90
N GLY A 549 62.41 -24.60 68.05
CA GLY A 549 61.24 -24.34 68.89
C GLY A 549 59.98 -23.91 68.12
N THR A 550 59.27 -24.86 67.52
CA THR A 550 57.84 -24.73 67.14
C THR A 550 57.46 -23.65 66.11
N LEU A 551 58.06 -23.68 64.91
CA LEU A 551 57.20 -23.58 63.73
C LEU A 551 56.43 -24.91 63.65
N ASP A 552 55.22 -24.88 64.22
CA ASP A 552 54.31 -26.01 64.33
C ASP A 552 54.13 -26.68 62.96
N ALA A 553 54.70 -27.88 62.81
CA ALA A 553 54.67 -28.63 61.57
C ALA A 553 53.23 -28.96 61.13
N GLU A 554 52.27 -29.03 62.06
CA GLU A 554 50.85 -29.14 61.71
C GLU A 554 50.28 -27.83 61.16
N ARG A 555 50.69 -26.65 61.65
CA ARG A 555 50.28 -25.37 61.04
C ARG A 555 50.85 -25.20 59.66
N GLU A 556 52.13 -25.56 59.47
CA GLU A 556 52.75 -25.56 58.14
C GLU A 556 52.13 -26.60 57.19
N ALA A 557 51.76 -27.78 57.69
CA ALA A 557 51.01 -28.76 56.89
C ALA A 557 49.63 -28.23 56.52
N ARG A 558 48.87 -27.69 57.48
CA ARG A 558 47.52 -27.13 57.25
C ARG A 558 47.54 -25.91 56.32
N THR A 559 48.57 -25.06 56.36
CA THR A 559 48.69 -23.95 55.40
C THR A 559 49.07 -24.46 54.00
N ARG A 560 49.94 -25.47 53.88
CA ARG A 560 50.20 -26.14 52.60
C ARG A 560 48.93 -26.81 52.04
N GLU A 561 48.18 -27.55 52.85
CA GLU A 561 46.90 -28.18 52.47
C GLU A 561 45.84 -27.14 52.07
N GLN A 562 45.70 -26.04 52.82
CA GLN A 562 44.78 -24.96 52.49
C GLN A 562 45.15 -24.29 51.15
N LEU A 563 46.43 -23.97 50.93
CA LEU A 563 46.92 -23.42 49.67
C LEU A 563 46.72 -24.40 48.51
N GLN A 564 46.88 -25.70 48.74
CA GLN A 564 46.63 -26.75 47.73
C GLN A 564 45.13 -26.86 47.40
N ALA A 565 44.24 -26.77 48.39
CA ALA A 565 42.79 -26.74 48.21
C ALA A 565 42.31 -25.46 47.49
N ASP A 566 42.94 -24.31 47.76
CA ASP A 566 42.64 -23.05 47.08
C ASP A 566 43.16 -23.04 45.64
N LEU A 567 44.34 -23.62 45.38
CA LEU A 567 44.88 -23.82 44.03
C LEU A 567 43.94 -24.71 43.20
N LEU A 568 43.46 -25.83 43.75
CA LEU A 568 42.47 -26.70 43.10
C LEU A 568 41.13 -25.98 42.84
N ARG A 569 40.65 -25.14 43.79
CA ARG A 569 39.45 -24.31 43.57
C ARG A 569 39.64 -23.27 42.46
N CYS A 570 40.82 -22.65 42.38
CA CYS A 570 41.16 -21.73 41.30
C CYS A 570 41.23 -22.46 39.95
N GLN A 571 41.83 -23.64 39.88
CA GLN A 571 41.87 -24.46 38.67
C GLN A 571 40.47 -24.86 38.19
N ALA A 572 39.62 -25.42 39.07
CA ALA A 572 38.24 -25.76 38.71
C ALA A 572 37.44 -24.53 38.22
N LYS A 573 37.67 -23.35 38.82
CA LYS A 573 37.04 -22.10 38.38
C LYS A 573 37.59 -21.59 37.04
N ILE A 574 38.86 -21.84 36.74
CA ILE A 574 39.44 -21.57 35.42
C ILE A 574 38.82 -22.51 34.38
N GLU A 575 38.77 -23.82 34.63
CA GLU A 575 38.12 -24.78 33.74
C GLU A 575 36.65 -24.46 33.46
N ASP A 576 35.89 -24.03 34.48
CA ASP A 576 34.49 -23.64 34.31
C ASP A 576 34.34 -22.31 33.54
N LEU A 577 35.26 -21.36 33.71
CA LEU A 577 35.31 -20.14 32.91
C LEU A 577 35.73 -20.42 31.45
N GLU A 578 36.64 -21.38 31.23
CA GLU A 578 37.05 -21.85 29.91
C GLU A 578 35.90 -22.58 29.21
N LYS A 579 35.15 -23.46 29.89
CA LYS A 579 33.91 -24.07 29.37
C LYS A 579 32.89 -22.98 29.00
N LEU A 580 32.65 -22.00 29.87
CA LEU A 580 31.74 -20.88 29.59
C LEU A 580 32.22 -19.98 28.44
N LEU A 581 33.53 -19.85 28.23
CA LEU A 581 34.12 -19.13 27.09
C LEU A 581 33.94 -19.93 25.78
N VAL A 582 34.13 -21.25 25.82
CA VAL A 582 33.88 -22.15 24.68
C VAL A 582 32.39 -22.17 24.32
N GLU A 583 31.49 -22.25 25.31
CA GLU A 583 30.03 -22.18 25.10
C GLU A 583 29.59 -20.82 24.53
N LYS A 584 30.15 -19.71 25.03
CA LYS A 584 29.92 -18.36 24.45
C LYS A 584 30.55 -18.18 23.06
N GLY A 585 31.59 -18.94 22.73
CA GLY A 585 32.21 -18.97 21.42
C GLY A 585 31.40 -19.73 20.36
N GLN A 586 30.36 -20.49 20.76
CA GLN A 586 29.56 -21.34 19.89
C GLN A 586 28.14 -20.81 19.62
N ASP A 587 27.98 -19.50 19.40
CA ASP A 587 26.71 -18.93 18.94
C ASP A 587 26.46 -19.18 17.43
N SER A 588 26.51 -20.47 17.05
CA SER A 588 26.31 -20.96 15.66
C SER A 588 24.98 -20.44 15.10
N LYS A 589 23.95 -20.41 15.95
CA LYS A 589 22.62 -19.90 15.59
C LYS A 589 22.65 -18.41 15.25
N TRP A 590 23.32 -17.57 16.02
CA TRP A 590 23.44 -16.15 15.66
C TRP A 590 24.23 -15.95 14.37
N VAL A 591 25.28 -16.75 14.13
CA VAL A 591 26.05 -16.71 12.87
C VAL A 591 25.18 -17.15 11.68
N GLU A 592 24.41 -18.23 11.83
CA GLU A 592 23.46 -18.75 10.83
C GLU A 592 22.32 -17.75 10.56
N GLU A 593 21.70 -17.18 11.59
CA GLU A 593 20.65 -16.16 11.50
C GLU A 593 21.16 -14.88 10.85
N LYS A 594 22.37 -14.42 11.21
CA LYS A 594 23.04 -13.28 10.57
C LYS A 594 23.31 -13.54 9.09
N GLN A 595 23.76 -14.75 8.73
CA GLN A 595 23.99 -15.13 7.33
C GLN A 595 22.68 -15.27 6.54
N LEU A 596 21.62 -15.78 7.17
CA LEU A 596 20.28 -15.83 6.58
C LEU A 596 19.72 -14.41 6.35
N LEU A 597 19.86 -13.51 7.33
CA LEU A 597 19.52 -12.09 7.23
C LEU A 597 20.30 -11.37 6.11
N ILE A 598 21.58 -11.72 5.90
CA ILE A 598 22.36 -11.16 4.79
C ILE A 598 21.79 -11.63 3.44
N ARG A 599 21.47 -12.93 3.28
CA ARG A 599 20.86 -13.46 2.05
C ARG A 599 19.49 -12.85 1.77
N THR A 600 18.60 -12.80 2.77
CA THR A 600 17.26 -12.20 2.58
C THR A 600 17.33 -10.71 2.27
N ASN A 601 18.30 -9.96 2.82
CA ASN A 601 18.55 -8.58 2.43
C ASN A 601 19.07 -8.45 0.99
N GLN A 602 19.89 -9.39 0.50
CA GLN A 602 20.31 -9.43 -0.91
C GLN A 602 19.11 -9.69 -1.84
N ASP A 603 18.27 -10.69 -1.54
CA ASP A 603 17.04 -10.98 -2.30
C ASP A 603 16.08 -9.77 -2.33
N LEU A 604 15.95 -9.06 -1.21
CA LEU A 604 15.14 -7.83 -1.11
C LEU A 604 15.75 -6.69 -1.93
N LEU A 605 17.08 -6.50 -1.93
CA LEU A 605 17.74 -5.50 -2.76
C LEU A 605 17.56 -5.79 -4.26
N GLU A 606 17.67 -7.04 -4.70
CA GLU A 606 17.40 -7.44 -6.09
C GLU A 606 15.93 -7.28 -6.48
N LYS A 607 15.00 -7.49 -5.53
CA LYS A 607 13.58 -7.26 -5.75
C LYS A 607 13.26 -5.75 -5.85
N ILE A 608 13.86 -4.92 -4.99
CA ILE A 608 13.77 -3.46 -5.06
C ILE A 608 14.34 -2.96 -6.39
N TYR A 609 15.50 -3.47 -6.82
CA TYR A 609 16.11 -3.09 -8.10
C TYR A 609 15.21 -3.41 -9.30
N ARG A 610 14.58 -4.60 -9.33
CA ARG A 610 13.57 -4.94 -10.35
C ARG A 610 12.36 -4.01 -10.33
N LEU A 611 11.81 -3.73 -9.15
CA LEU A 611 10.69 -2.80 -8.99
C LEU A 611 11.07 -1.36 -9.39
N GLU A 612 12.31 -0.90 -9.15
CA GLU A 612 12.79 0.40 -9.66
C GLU A 612 12.87 0.43 -11.20
N MET A 613 13.22 -0.69 -11.85
CA MET A 613 13.21 -0.79 -13.32
C MET A 613 11.79 -0.81 -13.88
N GLU A 614 10.88 -1.57 -13.29
CA GLU A 614 9.46 -1.59 -13.65
C GLU A 614 8.80 -0.21 -13.44
N GLU A 615 9.07 0.46 -12.31
CA GLU A 615 8.62 1.84 -12.07
C GLU A 615 9.17 2.82 -13.12
N SER A 616 10.42 2.65 -13.54
CA SER A 616 11.02 3.48 -14.60
C SER A 616 10.41 3.19 -15.98
N GLN A 617 10.01 1.96 -16.27
CA GLN A 617 9.31 1.61 -17.51
C GLN A 617 7.91 2.21 -17.54
N LEU A 618 7.12 2.01 -16.47
CA LEU A 618 5.78 2.57 -16.34
C LEU A 618 5.76 4.10 -16.36
N LYS A 619 6.81 4.77 -15.85
CA LYS A 619 6.98 6.24 -15.99
C LYS A 619 7.18 6.68 -17.43
N ASN A 620 7.91 5.92 -18.23
CA ASN A 620 8.10 6.20 -19.66
C ASN A 620 6.79 5.96 -20.42
N GLU A 621 6.11 4.83 -20.21
CA GLU A 621 4.81 4.53 -20.81
C GLU A 621 3.74 5.57 -20.45
N MET A 622 3.73 6.06 -19.20
CA MET A 622 2.86 7.16 -18.78
C MET A 622 3.21 8.48 -19.49
N GLN A 623 4.49 8.73 -19.79
CA GLN A 623 4.88 9.92 -20.54
C GLN A 623 4.50 9.78 -22.03
N ASP A 624 4.75 8.63 -22.66
CA ASP A 624 4.33 8.35 -24.03
C ASP A 624 2.81 8.48 -24.20
N ALA A 625 2.03 8.02 -23.21
CA ALA A 625 0.58 8.19 -23.18
C ALA A 625 0.12 9.66 -23.02
N LYS A 626 0.89 10.49 -22.30
CA LYS A 626 0.62 11.94 -22.20
C LYS A 626 0.93 12.64 -23.51
N ASP A 627 2.08 12.36 -24.11
CA ASP A 627 2.50 12.93 -25.39
C ASP A 627 1.50 12.55 -26.51
N GLN A 628 0.95 11.33 -26.47
CA GLN A 628 -0.16 10.90 -27.34
C GLN A 628 -1.46 11.65 -27.05
N ASN A 629 -1.81 11.88 -25.78
CA ASN A 629 -3.02 12.63 -25.42
C ASN A 629 -2.91 14.12 -25.83
N GLU A 630 -1.76 14.76 -25.62
CA GLU A 630 -1.50 16.12 -26.12
C GLU A 630 -1.63 16.17 -27.66
N LEU A 631 -1.10 15.18 -28.38
CA LEU A 631 -1.27 15.08 -29.85
C LEU A 631 -2.73 14.91 -30.27
N LEU A 632 -3.53 14.15 -29.52
CA LEU A 632 -4.97 14.00 -29.75
C LEU A 632 -5.72 15.31 -29.45
N GLU A 633 -5.37 16.04 -28.40
CA GLU A 633 -5.92 17.38 -28.10
C GLU A 633 -5.62 18.36 -29.23
N PHE A 634 -4.37 18.40 -29.73
CA PHE A 634 -4.03 19.20 -30.93
C PHE A 634 -4.84 18.78 -32.15
N ARG A 635 -5.08 17.48 -32.35
CA ARG A 635 -5.88 16.99 -33.48
C ARG A 635 -7.37 17.33 -33.34
N VAL A 636 -7.93 17.28 -32.13
CA VAL A 636 -9.30 17.74 -31.86
C VAL A 636 -9.42 19.24 -32.12
N LEU A 637 -8.49 20.05 -31.61
CA LEU A 637 -8.47 21.50 -31.88
C LEU A 637 -8.31 21.82 -33.37
N GLU A 638 -7.51 21.05 -34.13
CA GLU A 638 -7.40 21.18 -35.59
C GLU A 638 -8.71 20.80 -36.31
N LEU A 639 -9.48 19.85 -35.78
CA LEU A 639 -10.79 19.45 -36.31
C LEU A 639 -11.87 20.49 -35.96
N GLU A 640 -11.90 21.02 -34.73
CA GLU A 640 -12.79 22.12 -34.32
C GLU A 640 -12.49 23.42 -35.09
N GLU A 641 -11.23 23.72 -35.37
CA GLU A 641 -10.85 24.88 -36.19
C GLU A 641 -11.19 24.63 -37.67
N ARG A 642 -11.11 23.39 -38.18
CA ARG A 642 -11.67 23.03 -39.49
C ARG A 642 -13.19 23.15 -39.53
N GLU A 643 -13.89 22.81 -38.46
CA GLU A 643 -15.35 22.98 -38.35
C GLU A 643 -15.73 24.46 -38.34
N ARG A 644 -15.01 25.30 -37.58
CA ARG A 644 -15.18 26.76 -37.57
C ARG A 644 -14.82 27.45 -38.90
N ARG A 645 -13.81 26.95 -39.62
CA ARG A 645 -13.36 27.50 -40.92
C ARG A 645 -14.08 26.91 -42.12
N SER A 646 -14.76 25.79 -41.96
CA SER A 646 -15.72 25.33 -42.96
C SER A 646 -16.77 26.43 -43.13
N PRO A 647 -17.11 26.84 -44.36
CA PRO A 647 -18.25 27.73 -44.55
C PRO A 647 -19.44 27.08 -43.86
N ALA A 648 -20.05 27.78 -42.91
CA ALA A 648 -21.21 27.27 -42.20
C ALA A 648 -22.17 26.72 -43.24
N PHE A 649 -22.49 25.42 -43.15
CA PHE A 649 -23.46 24.77 -44.03
C PHE A 649 -24.84 25.27 -43.63
N ASN A 650 -25.08 26.54 -43.99
CA ASN A 650 -26.32 27.27 -43.84
C ASN A 650 -27.31 26.65 -44.81
N LEU A 651 -27.81 25.47 -44.44
CA LEU A 651 -29.18 25.09 -44.70
C LEU A 651 -30.04 26.14 -43.99
N GLN A 652 -30.19 27.29 -44.65
CA GLN A 652 -31.36 28.13 -44.48
C GLN A 652 -32.54 27.24 -44.83
N ILE A 653 -33.16 26.67 -43.79
CA ILE A 653 -34.47 26.04 -43.90
C ILE A 653 -35.46 27.19 -44.11
N SER A 654 -35.44 27.76 -45.32
CA SER A 654 -36.57 28.51 -45.83
C SER A 654 -37.76 27.58 -45.78
N THR A 655 -38.83 28.01 -45.13
CA THR A 655 -40.10 27.27 -45.02
C THR A 655 -40.50 26.71 -46.40
N PHE A 656 -40.41 25.38 -46.55
CA PHE A 656 -40.65 24.72 -47.82
C PHE A 656 -42.13 24.85 -48.22
N PRO A 657 -42.44 25.27 -49.46
CA PRO A 657 -43.79 25.18 -50.00
C PRO A 657 -44.09 23.73 -50.40
N GLU A 658 -44.82 23.01 -49.54
CA GLU A 658 -45.76 21.90 -49.76
C GLU A 658 -45.53 20.86 -50.90
N ASN A 659 -44.29 20.63 -51.33
CA ASN A 659 -43.95 19.59 -52.31
C ASN A 659 -43.05 18.51 -51.68
N ASN A 660 -43.59 17.28 -51.62
CA ASN A 660 -43.03 16.12 -50.92
C ASN A 660 -41.74 15.55 -51.57
N ARG A 661 -40.58 16.18 -51.33
CA ARG A 661 -39.25 15.57 -51.54
C ARG A 661 -38.29 15.95 -50.41
N SER A 662 -37.61 14.97 -49.82
CA SER A 662 -36.62 15.24 -48.77
C SER A 662 -35.32 15.81 -49.35
N ALA A 663 -34.54 16.53 -48.54
CA ALA A 663 -33.26 17.12 -48.97
C ALA A 663 -32.29 16.07 -49.55
N LEU A 664 -32.24 14.88 -48.94
CA LEU A 664 -31.44 13.75 -49.42
C LEU A 664 -31.91 13.27 -50.81
N GLN A 665 -33.22 13.24 -51.03
CA GLN A 665 -33.84 12.78 -52.27
C GLN A 665 -33.66 13.79 -53.41
N LEU A 666 -33.57 15.09 -53.12
CA LEU A 666 -33.19 16.11 -54.10
C LEU A 666 -31.71 16.00 -54.50
N PHE A 667 -30.82 15.78 -53.54
CA PHE A 667 -29.38 15.63 -53.79
C PHE A 667 -29.07 14.36 -54.62
N CYS A 668 -29.68 13.22 -54.27
CA CYS A 668 -29.55 11.98 -55.06
C CYS A 668 -30.11 12.14 -56.49
N HIS A 669 -31.16 12.94 -56.69
CA HIS A 669 -31.69 13.21 -58.04
C HIS A 669 -30.76 14.10 -58.88
N GLN A 670 -30.04 15.05 -58.26
CA GLN A 670 -29.03 15.87 -58.93
C GLN A 670 -27.79 15.06 -59.32
N GLU A 671 -27.39 14.10 -58.48
CA GLU A 671 -26.31 13.12 -58.76
C GLU A 671 -26.77 11.96 -59.69
N GLY A 672 -28.02 11.96 -60.16
CA GLY A 672 -28.55 10.94 -61.09
C GLY A 672 -28.89 9.57 -60.47
N VAL A 673 -28.76 9.41 -59.15
CA VAL A 673 -29.06 8.18 -58.41
C VAL A 673 -30.56 8.08 -58.13
N LYS A 674 -31.25 7.19 -58.85
CA LYS A 674 -32.73 7.11 -58.83
C LYS A 674 -33.30 6.18 -57.74
N ASP A 675 -32.57 5.15 -57.34
CA ASP A 675 -33.03 4.15 -56.37
C ASP A 675 -32.16 4.12 -55.10
N VAL A 676 -32.59 4.86 -54.08
CA VAL A 676 -32.02 4.76 -52.72
C VAL A 676 -33.03 4.07 -51.81
N ASN A 677 -32.82 2.76 -51.58
CA ASN A 677 -33.70 1.98 -50.72
C ASN A 677 -33.46 2.32 -49.24
N VAL A 678 -34.26 3.23 -48.70
CA VAL A 678 -34.19 3.70 -47.30
C VAL A 678 -34.28 2.55 -46.29
N SER A 679 -35.06 1.49 -46.58
CA SER A 679 -35.15 0.33 -45.69
C SER A 679 -33.86 -0.50 -45.64
N GLU A 680 -33.06 -0.50 -46.69
CA GLU A 680 -31.77 -1.21 -46.71
C GLU A 680 -30.65 -0.41 -46.03
N LEU A 681 -30.68 0.92 -46.16
CA LEU A 681 -29.82 1.82 -45.38
C LEU A 681 -30.14 1.74 -43.88
N MET A 682 -31.42 1.74 -43.51
CA MET A 682 -31.83 1.51 -42.11
C MET A 682 -31.36 0.15 -41.60
N LYS A 683 -31.52 -0.94 -42.37
CA LYS A 683 -30.99 -2.26 -41.98
C LYS A 683 -29.47 -2.25 -41.78
N LYS A 684 -28.72 -1.56 -42.64
CA LYS A 684 -27.26 -1.42 -42.48
C LYS A 684 -26.91 -0.57 -41.26
N LEU A 685 -27.73 0.42 -40.90
CA LEU A 685 -27.55 1.24 -39.71
C LEU A 685 -27.89 0.47 -38.41
N ASP A 686 -28.95 -0.35 -38.41
CA ASP A 686 -29.30 -1.25 -37.29
C ASP A 686 -28.17 -2.28 -37.05
N ILE A 687 -27.66 -2.90 -38.12
CA ILE A 687 -26.50 -3.82 -38.03
C ILE A 687 -25.25 -3.10 -37.50
N LEU A 688 -25.06 -1.81 -37.81
CA LEU A 688 -23.97 -1.01 -37.25
C LEU A 688 -24.22 -0.57 -35.80
N GLY A 689 -25.48 -0.49 -35.34
CA GLY A 689 -25.85 -0.27 -33.94
C GLY A 689 -25.65 -1.51 -33.07
N ASP A 690 -25.89 -2.70 -33.61
CA ASP A 690 -25.63 -3.99 -32.98
C ASP A 690 -24.14 -4.41 -33.00
N ASN A 691 -23.24 -3.57 -33.55
CA ASN A 691 -21.81 -3.83 -33.59
C ASN A 691 -21.24 -4.12 -32.19
N GLY A 692 -20.40 -5.15 -32.09
CA GLY A 692 -19.72 -5.54 -30.85
C GLY A 692 -18.90 -4.42 -30.18
N TRP A 693 -18.56 -3.35 -30.91
CA TRP A 693 -17.99 -2.12 -30.37
C TRP A 693 -18.81 -1.47 -29.25
N LEU A 694 -20.15 -1.45 -29.35
CA LEU A 694 -21.00 -0.85 -28.32
C LEU A 694 -20.95 -1.67 -27.02
N LYS A 695 -21.07 -3.00 -27.12
CA LYS A 695 -20.89 -3.93 -25.99
C LYS A 695 -19.46 -3.93 -25.43
N GLN A 696 -18.46 -3.69 -26.28
CA GLN A 696 -17.07 -3.57 -25.86
C GLN A 696 -16.84 -2.26 -25.09
N ILE A 697 -17.46 -1.15 -25.51
CA ILE A 697 -17.47 0.12 -24.78
C ILE A 697 -18.17 -0.06 -23.42
N GLU A 698 -19.38 -0.60 -23.38
CA GLU A 698 -20.12 -0.90 -22.13
C GLU A 698 -19.30 -1.83 -21.20
N GLY A 699 -18.63 -2.84 -21.76
CA GLY A 699 -17.73 -3.73 -21.00
C GLY A 699 -16.50 -3.02 -20.45
N THR A 700 -15.89 -2.10 -21.20
CA THR A 700 -14.79 -1.26 -20.70
C THR A 700 -15.25 -0.24 -19.67
N GLU A 701 -16.45 0.32 -19.80
CA GLU A 701 -17.04 1.25 -18.84
C GLU A 701 -17.34 0.54 -17.52
N ALA A 702 -17.91 -0.68 -17.56
CA ALA A 702 -18.08 -1.53 -16.39
C ALA A 702 -16.75 -1.89 -15.71
N ALA A 703 -15.72 -2.25 -16.48
CA ALA A 703 -14.38 -2.56 -15.96
C ALA A 703 -13.68 -1.34 -15.34
N LEU A 704 -13.84 -0.15 -15.93
CA LEU A 704 -13.35 1.11 -15.36
C LEU A 704 -14.09 1.49 -14.07
N THR A 705 -15.42 1.34 -14.05
CA THR A 705 -16.25 1.58 -12.86
C THR A 705 -15.85 0.64 -11.72
N GLN A 706 -15.60 -0.63 -12.01
CA GLN A 706 -15.10 -1.60 -11.03
C GLN A 706 -13.70 -1.20 -10.50
N LYS A 707 -12.77 -0.81 -11.38
CA LYS A 707 -11.44 -0.31 -10.98
C LYS A 707 -11.53 0.94 -10.09
N MET A 708 -12.43 1.88 -10.38
CA MET A 708 -12.65 3.05 -9.51
C MET A 708 -13.11 2.64 -8.11
N LEU A 709 -14.06 1.69 -8.04
CA LEU A 709 -14.60 1.16 -6.78
C LEU A 709 -13.53 0.43 -5.95
N ASP A 710 -12.61 -0.28 -6.59
CA ASP A 710 -11.51 -0.97 -5.90
C ASP A 710 -10.41 0.00 -5.47
N LEU A 711 -10.09 1.03 -6.27
CA LEU A 711 -9.20 2.12 -5.87
C LEU A 711 -9.77 2.93 -4.69
N GLU A 712 -11.09 3.12 -4.58
CA GLU A 712 -11.71 3.74 -3.40
C GLU A 712 -11.57 2.86 -2.15
N LYS A 713 -11.72 1.54 -2.25
CA LYS A 713 -11.46 0.61 -1.13
C LYS A 713 -10.00 0.61 -0.70
N GLU A 714 -9.06 0.62 -1.64
CA GLU A 714 -7.62 0.72 -1.35
C GLU A 714 -7.28 2.06 -0.68
N LYS A 715 -7.83 3.17 -1.18
CA LYS A 715 -7.68 4.50 -0.58
C LYS A 715 -8.22 4.55 0.86
N ASP A 716 -9.35 3.90 1.14
CA ASP A 716 -9.89 3.78 2.49
C ASP A 716 -8.99 2.93 3.41
N LEU A 717 -8.44 1.83 2.89
CA LEU A 717 -7.45 0.99 3.58
C LEU A 717 -6.17 1.77 3.91
N PHE A 718 -5.60 2.49 2.94
CA PHE A 718 -4.46 3.37 3.16
C PHE A 718 -4.77 4.50 4.15
N SER A 719 -5.98 5.06 4.12
CA SER A 719 -6.39 6.11 5.06
C SER A 719 -6.49 5.58 6.50
N ARG A 720 -6.96 4.34 6.69
CA ARG A 720 -6.97 3.67 8.01
C ARG A 720 -5.57 3.31 8.48
N GLN A 721 -4.73 2.74 7.62
CA GLN A 721 -3.33 2.46 7.94
C GLN A 721 -2.55 3.73 8.33
N LYS A 722 -2.80 4.84 7.61
CA LYS A 722 -2.26 6.15 7.96
C LYS A 722 -2.74 6.62 9.34
N GLY A 723 -4.04 6.46 9.64
CA GLY A 723 -4.59 6.80 10.97
C GLY A 723 -3.88 6.06 12.10
N TYR A 724 -3.74 4.72 11.99
CA TYR A 724 -3.01 3.93 12.99
C TYR A 724 -1.53 4.34 13.14
N LEU A 725 -0.87 4.73 12.04
CA LEU A 725 0.51 5.21 12.09
C LEU A 725 0.62 6.61 12.71
N GLU A 726 -0.40 7.47 12.57
CA GLU A 726 -0.47 8.77 13.23
C GLU A 726 -0.75 8.62 14.74
N GLU A 727 -1.68 7.74 15.14
CA GLU A 727 -1.96 7.39 16.54
C GLU A 727 -0.73 6.82 17.26
N GLU A 728 -0.05 5.85 16.64
CA GLU A 728 1.19 5.25 17.17
C GLU A 728 2.34 6.29 17.26
N LEU A 729 2.39 7.28 16.36
CA LEU A 729 3.36 8.36 16.42
C LEU A 729 3.11 9.35 17.57
N ASP A 730 1.84 9.65 17.85
CA ASP A 730 1.49 10.53 18.96
C ASP A 730 1.64 9.81 20.31
N TYR A 731 1.33 8.50 20.41
CA TYR A 731 1.68 7.69 21.58
C TYR A 731 3.19 7.67 21.86
N ARG A 732 4.03 7.49 20.83
CA ARG A 732 5.49 7.56 21.00
C ARG A 732 5.98 8.92 21.48
N LYS A 733 5.31 10.03 21.12
CA LYS A 733 5.64 11.35 21.68
C LYS A 733 5.25 11.45 23.14
N GLU A 734 4.05 11.03 23.53
CA GLU A 734 3.63 11.04 24.94
C GLU A 734 4.59 10.22 25.82
N ALA A 735 5.01 9.03 25.38
CA ALA A 735 6.00 8.24 26.09
C ALA A 735 7.37 8.94 26.19
N LEU A 736 7.80 9.63 25.12
CA LEU A 736 9.06 10.40 25.10
C LEU A 736 8.97 11.62 26.04
N ASP A 737 7.87 12.35 26.01
CA ASP A 737 7.63 13.54 26.84
C ASP A 737 7.54 13.16 28.33
N GLN A 738 6.91 12.03 28.66
CA GLN A 738 6.93 11.47 30.03
C GLN A 738 8.33 11.07 30.47
N ALA A 739 9.15 10.46 29.59
CA ALA A 739 10.54 10.14 29.89
C ALA A 739 11.38 11.41 30.12
N TYR A 740 11.21 12.46 29.30
CA TYR A 740 11.85 13.76 29.51
C TYR A 740 11.45 14.42 30.82
N LEU A 741 10.16 14.38 31.18
CA LEU A 741 9.69 14.90 32.47
C LEU A 741 10.35 14.15 33.64
N LYS A 742 10.48 12.82 33.54
CA LYS A 742 11.14 11.99 34.56
C LYS A 742 12.64 12.27 34.66
N ILE A 743 13.31 12.54 33.55
CA ILE A 743 14.71 12.98 33.54
C ILE A 743 14.85 14.32 34.25
N GLN A 744 13.99 15.30 33.94
CA GLN A 744 14.00 16.62 34.62
C GLN A 744 13.73 16.52 36.14
N GLU A 745 12.81 15.66 36.57
CA GLU A 745 12.59 15.39 38.01
C GLU A 745 13.86 14.83 38.69
N LEU A 746 14.54 13.88 38.05
CA LEU A 746 15.77 13.29 38.56
C LEU A 746 16.93 14.28 38.56
N GLU A 747 17.08 15.09 37.51
CA GLU A 747 18.06 16.18 37.41
C GLU A 747 17.83 17.22 38.50
N ALA A 748 16.58 17.67 38.71
CA ALA A 748 16.24 18.60 39.78
C ALA A 748 16.51 18.01 41.18
N THR A 749 16.24 16.72 41.37
CA THR A 749 16.54 16.01 42.63
C THR A 749 18.05 15.95 42.89
N LEU A 750 18.85 15.63 41.86
CA LEU A 750 20.31 15.67 41.92
C LEU A 750 20.86 17.08 42.17
N TYR A 751 20.29 18.10 41.54
CA TYR A 751 20.71 19.50 41.71
C TYR A 751 20.44 20.00 43.13
N ASN A 752 19.28 19.64 43.71
CA ASN A 752 18.95 19.94 45.10
C ASN A 752 19.86 19.21 46.09
N ALA A 753 20.21 17.95 45.83
CA ALA A 753 21.16 17.20 46.64
C ALA A 753 22.58 17.80 46.59
N LEU A 754 23.01 18.28 45.41
CA LEU A 754 24.30 18.95 45.22
C LEU A 754 24.35 20.36 45.86
N GLN A 755 23.21 21.05 45.99
CA GLN A 755 23.14 22.36 46.65
C GLN A 755 23.27 22.29 48.18
N GLN A 756 23.00 21.14 48.81
CA GLN A 756 23.01 21.04 50.28
C GLN A 756 24.42 20.98 50.90
N ASP A 757 25.48 20.74 50.13
CA ASP A 757 26.85 20.72 50.67
C ASP A 757 27.92 21.17 49.65
N PRO A 758 28.23 22.49 49.54
CA PRO A 758 29.11 23.03 48.49
C PRO A 758 30.60 22.70 48.63
N GLY A 759 31.02 22.04 49.72
CA GLY A 759 32.42 22.00 50.17
C GLY A 759 33.17 20.68 49.98
N ARG A 760 32.48 19.56 49.76
CA ARG A 760 33.13 18.25 49.55
C ARG A 760 32.98 17.79 48.12
N ARG A 761 34.05 17.21 47.56
CA ARG A 761 33.95 16.35 46.38
C ARG A 761 32.96 15.23 46.73
N ALA A 762 31.89 15.05 45.94
CA ALA A 762 30.81 14.11 46.29
C ALA A 762 31.29 12.64 46.45
N SER A 763 32.41 12.28 45.80
CA SER A 763 33.12 11.01 46.07
C SER A 763 33.70 11.00 47.50
N GLU A 764 34.42 12.04 47.90
CA GLU A 764 35.11 12.25 49.18
C GLU A 764 34.23 12.13 50.46
N ALA A 765 32.90 12.14 50.34
CA ALA A 765 31.96 12.43 51.43
C ALA A 765 31.10 11.24 51.91
N LEU A 766 30.72 10.33 51.00
CA LEU A 766 29.84 9.21 51.32
C LEU A 766 30.66 8.03 51.86
N SER A 767 30.27 7.50 53.02
CA SER A 767 30.85 6.24 53.51
C SER A 767 30.54 5.10 52.54
N GLU A 768 31.32 4.02 52.61
CA GLU A 768 31.19 2.88 51.71
C GLU A 768 29.76 2.31 51.73
N GLY A 769 29.17 2.16 52.92
CA GLY A 769 27.76 1.77 53.08
C GLY A 769 26.74 2.77 52.51
N GLN A 770 26.99 4.09 52.61
CA GLN A 770 26.12 5.09 51.97
C GLN A 770 26.18 5.05 50.45
N ARG A 771 27.33 4.68 49.87
CA ARG A 771 27.46 4.43 48.43
C ARG A 771 26.70 3.16 48.03
N GLU A 772 26.84 2.08 48.78
CA GLU A 772 26.10 0.84 48.56
C GLU A 772 24.58 1.04 48.66
N ASP A 773 24.10 1.77 49.68
CA ASP A 773 22.69 2.12 49.86
C ASP A 773 22.15 2.96 48.68
N LEU A 774 22.91 3.97 48.24
CA LEU A 774 22.53 4.80 47.08
C LEU A 774 22.53 3.98 45.79
N GLN A 775 23.52 3.11 45.60
CA GLN A 775 23.63 2.24 44.43
C GLN A 775 22.50 1.19 44.41
N ALA A 776 22.13 0.64 45.56
CA ALA A 776 20.98 -0.24 45.74
C ALA A 776 19.65 0.48 45.50
N ALA A 777 19.50 1.74 45.94
CA ALA A 777 18.33 2.57 45.66
C ALA A 777 18.18 2.88 44.17
N VAL A 778 19.28 3.24 43.49
CA VAL A 778 19.31 3.45 42.03
C VAL A 778 18.98 2.16 41.27
N GLU A 779 19.54 1.02 41.67
CA GLU A 779 19.18 -0.29 41.11
C GLU A 779 17.70 -0.64 41.32
N LYS A 780 17.14 -0.33 42.50
CA LYS A 780 15.73 -0.53 42.81
C LYS A 780 14.82 0.31 41.92
N VAL A 781 15.16 1.58 41.68
CA VAL A 781 14.45 2.44 40.71
C VAL A 781 14.62 1.94 39.28
N ARG A 782 15.81 1.49 38.89
CA ARG A 782 16.07 0.92 37.55
C ARG A 782 15.24 -0.33 37.30
N ARG A 783 15.13 -1.24 38.28
CA ARG A 783 14.24 -2.41 38.24
C ARG A 783 12.76 -2.02 38.21
N GLN A 784 12.36 -0.96 38.92
CA GLN A 784 10.98 -0.45 38.89
C GLN A 784 10.62 0.02 37.47
N ILE A 785 11.47 0.85 36.84
CA ILE A 785 11.27 1.35 35.48
C ILE A 785 11.25 0.19 34.47
N LEU A 786 12.17 -0.77 34.59
CA LEU A 786 12.19 -1.95 33.72
C LEU A 786 10.95 -2.85 33.87
N ARG A 787 10.37 -2.97 35.07
CA ARG A 787 9.07 -3.66 35.25
C ARG A 787 7.94 -2.87 34.59
N GLN A 788 7.84 -1.57 34.87
CA GLN A 788 6.77 -0.73 34.33
C GLN A 788 6.79 -0.69 32.80
N SER A 789 7.98 -0.61 32.18
CA SER A 789 8.12 -0.73 30.72
C SER A 789 7.57 -2.07 30.22
N ARG A 790 7.97 -3.19 30.82
CA ARG A 790 7.51 -4.54 30.43
C ARG A 790 6.01 -4.73 30.66
N GLU A 791 5.45 -4.15 31.70
CA GLU A 791 4.01 -4.17 31.99
C GLU A 791 3.23 -3.39 30.93
N PHE A 792 3.72 -2.22 30.50
CA PHE A 792 3.17 -1.45 29.37
C PHE A 792 3.30 -2.19 28.04
N ASP A 793 4.48 -2.73 27.72
CA ASP A 793 4.70 -3.52 26.50
C ASP A 793 3.75 -4.74 26.44
N SER A 794 3.56 -5.42 27.59
CA SER A 794 2.61 -6.52 27.75
C SER A 794 1.13 -6.08 27.68
N GLN A 795 0.84 -4.81 27.91
CA GLN A 795 -0.50 -4.24 27.77
C GLN A 795 -0.80 -3.90 26.30
N VAL A 796 0.11 -3.21 25.62
CA VAL A 796 0.03 -2.95 24.17
C VAL A 796 -0.07 -4.26 23.38
N LEU A 797 0.66 -5.31 23.79
CA LEU A 797 0.57 -6.63 23.17
C LEU A 797 -0.82 -7.27 23.35
N ARG A 798 -1.44 -7.14 24.52
CA ARG A 798 -2.80 -7.64 24.79
C ARG A 798 -3.85 -6.89 23.97
N GLU A 799 -3.79 -5.56 23.95
CA GLU A 799 -4.70 -4.70 23.18
C GLU A 799 -4.61 -4.99 21.67
N ARG A 800 -3.38 -5.18 21.15
CA ARG A 800 -3.18 -5.62 19.75
C ARG A 800 -3.70 -7.02 19.48
N MET A 801 -3.58 -7.97 20.42
CA MET A 801 -4.19 -9.29 20.27
C MET A 801 -5.72 -9.24 20.28
N GLU A 802 -6.35 -8.44 21.14
CA GLU A 802 -7.81 -8.28 21.13
C GLU A 802 -8.31 -7.69 19.81
N LEU A 803 -7.66 -6.64 19.29
CA LEU A 803 -7.99 -6.06 17.97
C LEU A 803 -7.83 -7.08 16.83
N LEU A 804 -6.76 -7.89 16.87
CA LEU A 804 -6.55 -8.98 15.91
C LEU A 804 -7.68 -10.02 16.01
N GLN A 805 -8.08 -10.39 17.22
CA GLN A 805 -9.10 -11.39 17.48
C GLN A 805 -10.49 -10.89 17.05
N GLN A 806 -10.81 -9.62 17.28
CA GLN A 806 -12.00 -8.95 16.76
C GLN A 806 -12.02 -8.91 15.23
N ALA A 807 -10.89 -8.58 14.59
CA ALA A 807 -10.77 -8.62 13.13
C ALA A 807 -10.99 -10.04 12.56
N GLN A 808 -10.39 -11.07 13.18
CA GLN A 808 -10.59 -12.47 12.82
C GLN A 808 -12.03 -12.98 13.07
N GLN A 809 -12.70 -12.47 14.10
CA GLN A 809 -14.12 -12.72 14.35
C GLN A 809 -14.97 -12.10 13.22
N ARG A 810 -14.66 -10.86 12.83
CA ARG A 810 -15.38 -10.15 11.76
C ARG A 810 -15.16 -10.77 10.37
N ILE A 811 -13.96 -11.30 10.10
CA ILE A 811 -13.69 -12.08 8.88
C ILE A 811 -14.61 -13.31 8.84
N ARG A 812 -14.68 -14.11 9.91
CA ARG A 812 -15.58 -15.28 9.99
C ARG A 812 -17.06 -14.93 9.84
N GLU A 813 -17.51 -13.80 10.38
CA GLU A 813 -18.88 -13.30 10.13
C GLU A 813 -19.14 -12.95 8.66
N LEU A 814 -18.16 -12.34 7.99
CA LEU A 814 -18.26 -11.97 6.58
C LEU A 814 -18.22 -13.21 5.68
N GLU A 815 -17.33 -14.16 5.95
CA GLU A 815 -17.29 -15.48 5.30
C GLU A 815 -18.64 -16.20 5.44
N GLY A 816 -19.21 -16.27 6.65
CA GLY A 816 -20.54 -16.85 6.87
C GLY A 816 -21.65 -16.19 6.07
N LYS A 817 -21.64 -14.86 5.94
CA LYS A 817 -22.60 -14.11 5.09
C LYS A 817 -22.38 -14.39 3.61
N LEU A 818 -21.14 -14.52 3.18
CA LEU A 818 -20.75 -14.80 1.79
C LEU A 818 -21.15 -16.24 1.40
N GLU A 819 -21.04 -17.20 2.31
CA GLU A 819 -21.54 -18.57 2.15
C GLU A 819 -23.08 -18.64 2.06
N VAL A 820 -23.80 -17.80 2.83
CA VAL A 820 -25.26 -17.67 2.69
C VAL A 820 -25.64 -17.03 1.34
N GLN A 821 -24.90 -16.01 0.89
CA GLN A 821 -25.11 -15.39 -0.43
C GLN A 821 -24.83 -16.36 -1.57
N LYS A 822 -23.75 -17.16 -1.51
CA LYS A 822 -23.47 -18.24 -2.48
C LYS A 822 -24.61 -19.26 -2.53
N LYS A 823 -25.18 -19.66 -1.38
CA LYS A 823 -26.35 -20.56 -1.34
C LYS A 823 -27.58 -19.92 -1.97
N HIS A 824 -27.85 -18.64 -1.70
CA HIS A 824 -28.94 -17.91 -2.35
C HIS A 824 -28.75 -17.77 -3.86
N LEU A 825 -27.54 -17.48 -4.33
CA LEU A 825 -27.21 -17.44 -5.76
C LEU A 825 -27.43 -18.82 -6.40
N LYS A 826 -26.94 -19.88 -5.77
CA LYS A 826 -27.12 -21.25 -6.27
C LYS A 826 -28.60 -21.67 -6.29
N GLU A 827 -29.38 -21.31 -5.27
CA GLU A 827 -30.83 -21.50 -5.28
C GLU A 827 -31.52 -20.67 -6.37
N LEU A 828 -31.03 -19.47 -6.69
CA LEU A 828 -31.57 -18.64 -7.78
C LEU A 828 -31.21 -19.22 -9.15
N GLU A 829 -30.01 -19.76 -9.33
CA GLU A 829 -29.57 -20.48 -10.52
C GLU A 829 -30.40 -21.76 -10.71
N GLU A 830 -30.56 -22.57 -9.65
CA GLU A 830 -31.40 -23.77 -9.65
C GLU A 830 -32.88 -23.42 -9.91
N LYS A 831 -33.40 -22.30 -9.36
CA LYS A 831 -34.76 -21.80 -9.67
C LYS A 831 -34.88 -21.28 -11.11
N HIS A 832 -33.85 -20.67 -11.69
CA HIS A 832 -33.84 -20.31 -13.12
C HIS A 832 -33.77 -21.56 -14.02
N SER A 833 -33.05 -22.61 -13.60
CA SER A 833 -33.05 -23.90 -14.31
C SER A 833 -34.37 -24.68 -14.17
N PHE A 834 -35.10 -24.49 -13.06
CA PHE A 834 -36.39 -25.16 -12.81
C PHE A 834 -37.58 -24.41 -13.43
N CYS A 835 -37.52 -23.08 -13.51
CA CYS A 835 -38.43 -22.26 -14.29
C CYS A 835 -38.07 -22.31 -15.78
N GLY A 836 -38.27 -23.48 -16.41
CA GLY A 836 -37.94 -23.73 -17.81
C GLY A 836 -38.53 -22.69 -18.76
N LEU A 837 -37.68 -21.77 -19.24
CA LEU A 837 -38.04 -20.72 -20.21
C LEU A 837 -37.63 -21.07 -21.65
N ASP A 838 -37.04 -22.23 -21.88
CA ASP A 838 -36.61 -22.68 -23.20
C ASP A 838 -37.81 -23.09 -24.10
N ASP A 839 -38.91 -23.59 -23.52
CA ASP A 839 -40.07 -24.09 -24.29
C ASP A 839 -40.91 -23.00 -24.99
N VAL A 840 -40.92 -21.75 -24.49
CA VAL A 840 -41.74 -20.67 -25.07
C VAL A 840 -41.14 -20.16 -26.39
N SER A 841 -39.82 -20.30 -26.56
CA SER A 841 -39.09 -19.95 -27.79
C SER A 841 -39.41 -20.92 -28.94
N GLU A 842 -39.38 -22.22 -28.65
CA GLU A 842 -39.66 -23.25 -29.66
C GLU A 842 -41.13 -23.25 -30.10
N GLN A 843 -42.09 -23.04 -29.19
CA GLN A 843 -43.50 -23.03 -29.56
C GLN A 843 -43.82 -21.88 -30.53
N ARG A 844 -43.32 -20.66 -30.27
CA ARG A 844 -43.51 -19.49 -31.15
C ARG A 844 -42.85 -19.63 -32.51
N THR A 845 -41.73 -20.36 -32.61
CA THR A 845 -41.06 -20.61 -33.89
C THR A 845 -41.72 -21.74 -34.69
N ARG A 846 -42.28 -22.76 -34.03
CA ARG A 846 -43.11 -23.81 -34.67
C ARG A 846 -44.43 -23.26 -35.20
N ASP A 847 -45.12 -22.41 -34.44
CA ASP A 847 -46.39 -21.79 -34.88
C ASP A 847 -46.19 -20.81 -36.04
N ARG A 848 -45.09 -20.04 -36.04
CA ARG A 848 -44.71 -19.23 -37.22
C ARG A 848 -44.43 -20.08 -38.45
N LYS A 849 -43.76 -21.23 -38.33
CA LYS A 849 -43.49 -22.11 -39.48
C LYS A 849 -44.77 -22.71 -40.08
N ARG A 850 -45.77 -23.06 -39.24
CA ARG A 850 -47.09 -23.50 -39.72
C ARG A 850 -47.89 -22.40 -40.43
N ALA A 851 -47.76 -21.14 -39.99
CA ALA A 851 -48.49 -20.02 -40.59
C ALA A 851 -48.02 -19.62 -42.00
N TYR A 852 -46.81 -20.02 -42.43
CA TYR A 852 -46.22 -19.65 -43.72
C TYR A 852 -46.14 -20.76 -44.76
N GLY A 853 -46.65 -21.97 -44.49
CA GLY A 853 -46.81 -23.02 -45.50
C GLY A 853 -45.50 -23.52 -46.13
N ILE A 854 -44.40 -23.50 -45.39
CA ILE A 854 -43.10 -24.06 -45.82
C ILE A 854 -42.90 -25.39 -45.08
N HIS A 855 -42.89 -26.48 -45.85
CA HIS A 855 -42.55 -27.83 -45.37
C HIS A 855 -41.03 -28.05 -45.34
#